data_AF-A0A426ZZ89-F1
#
_entry.id   AF-A0A426ZZ89-F1
#
_cell.length_a   1.000
_cell.length_b   1.000
_cell.length_c   1.000
_cell.angle_alpha   90.00
_cell.angle_beta   90.00
_cell.angle_gamma   90.00
#
_symmetry.space_group_name_H-M   'P 1'
#
loop_
_entity.id
_entity.type
_entity.pdbx_description
1 polymer ?
#
loop_
_entity_poly.entity_id
_entity_poly.type
_entity_poly.pdbx_seq_one_letter_code
_entity_poly.pdbx_strand_id
1 'polypeptide(L)'
;MLMSLQSIHRTTLLDQAGKRAEAIILPLELLRHLKPSEFNDPQEYHLWQRRQLKVLEAGLILHPSMPLDRMNTAAARFSDIVGASELRPIDAGKNSETMRTLCNCVMALAWRTQVGPPVEVCHWADGFPLNMYLYLALLRSIFDLRDETVVLDEVDELLELIKKTWSIIGINRMIHNVCFTWVLFEQYIATGQVEPDLIAAALAMLVEVANDARRPDREPGYVRALSAALATMQGWAEKRLLEYHDWFDKVTIGMMENVLRLALSTAKIISEDSSITGGAGVFAEFGTPASTKFSLVNRVEQYIRTSMKSTFTKVFENENGKIDSMVVEVDEDPNDTLVNLAKETEKLAMFEKENYSHILKRWHPVPTAVAAVTLHHCFGIVLKQHLERVTGLTNELVRVLHTAGKLEKKLVQMAVEDSAEAEDGGKRIMGEMMSFEVDSVILNLMKNWIDERLRMGRECAFRAKETEVSGSWLPARISPCRGGGGVDLMKLAKVTVDEFFEIQVGGRDELVQKLADGLDSLFQDYISFVASCGSKQSYIPALPQLTRCNQDSMVLQLWKKAATPCKAGIDPGLLHAPCKAGIDRRSFHPVRMPGGAAGDITNHPRPTASRGTQRLYVRLNTLHYLLGVLHSIDKSLSFFSRPGPSPSPRTPMLSRRRAAGPTHFDLARSTVHAAILHVAEVAANRLIFLDSSQSFYDSLYVGSVAEARIRPTLRILKQNLSLLVSVLTDRAQPLAVKEIMKASFEAFLMVLLAGGSGRAFARTDHDMIAEDLANLKRVFCTSGEGLLSEEVVQKEAAVSDGVVSLMCLPTEKLVEEFSIMACEASGLGRSMERVPMPPTTGRWHRSDPNTVLRVLCHRNDDVANRFLKRAFDLPKRR
;
A
#
# COMPACT_ATOMS: atom_id res chain seq x y z
N MET A 1 6.90 -6.79 75.63
CA MET A 1 6.65 -5.57 76.44
C MET A 1 5.56 -5.78 77.48
N LEU A 2 4.36 -6.25 77.10
CA LEU A 2 3.25 -6.55 78.04
C LEU A 2 3.55 -7.67 79.05
N MET A 3 4.19 -8.78 78.63
CA MET A 3 4.66 -9.84 79.55
C MET A 3 5.74 -9.34 80.52
N SER A 4 6.62 -8.45 80.04
CA SER A 4 7.65 -7.79 80.85
C SER A 4 7.03 -6.76 81.81
N LEU A 5 5.96 -6.07 81.40
CA LEU A 5 5.17 -5.18 82.23
C LEU A 5 4.40 -5.95 83.31
N GLN A 6 3.86 -7.14 83.04
CA GLN A 6 3.25 -8.00 84.07
C GLN A 6 4.28 -8.54 85.07
N SER A 7 5.47 -8.94 84.60
CA SER A 7 6.58 -9.36 85.48
C SER A 7 7.08 -8.20 86.35
N ILE A 8 7.21 -7.00 85.77
CA ILE A 8 7.53 -5.77 86.49
C ILE A 8 6.40 -5.41 87.46
N HIS A 9 5.12 -5.46 87.08
CA HIS A 9 4.00 -5.14 87.97
C HIS A 9 3.98 -6.06 89.20
N ARG A 10 4.32 -7.34 89.03
CA ARG A 10 4.46 -8.31 90.14
C ARG A 10 5.68 -8.07 91.03
N THR A 11 6.78 -7.53 90.51
CA THR A 11 8.02 -7.29 91.27
C THR A 11 8.17 -5.86 91.81
N THR A 12 7.59 -4.85 91.16
CA THR A 12 7.65 -3.43 91.58
C THR A 12 6.60 -3.05 92.62
N LEU A 13 5.49 -3.79 92.74
CA LEU A 13 4.50 -3.58 93.81
C LEU A 13 5.07 -3.83 95.22
N LEU A 14 6.20 -4.54 95.36
CA LEU A 14 6.82 -4.81 96.66
C LEU A 14 7.93 -3.83 97.06
N ASP A 15 8.40 -2.91 96.20
CA ASP A 15 9.55 -2.06 96.54
C ASP A 15 9.47 -0.58 96.08
N GLN A 16 8.43 -0.11 95.37
CA GLN A 16 8.35 1.29 94.92
C GLN A 16 6.95 1.94 95.01
N ALA A 17 6.36 1.99 96.20
CA ALA A 17 5.08 2.64 96.48
C ALA A 17 5.09 4.20 96.45
N GLY A 18 5.88 4.86 95.59
CA GLY A 18 5.99 6.33 95.64
C GLY A 18 6.45 7.09 94.39
N LYS A 19 6.73 6.43 93.25
CA LYS A 19 7.14 7.13 92.02
C LYS A 19 5.97 7.25 91.05
N ARG A 20 5.76 8.44 90.47
CA ARG A 20 4.79 8.64 89.37
C ARG A 20 5.19 7.79 88.17
N ALA A 21 4.23 7.16 87.50
CA ALA A 21 4.49 6.31 86.32
C ALA A 21 5.26 7.07 85.21
N GLU A 22 5.09 8.39 85.15
CA GLU A 22 5.76 9.33 84.24
C GLU A 22 7.29 9.47 84.49
N ALA A 23 7.82 8.94 85.60
CA ALA A 23 9.23 9.04 85.98
C ALA A 23 10.03 7.75 85.70
N ILE A 24 9.40 6.71 85.14
CA ILE A 24 10.02 5.38 84.96
C ILE A 24 10.64 5.28 83.56
N ILE A 25 11.95 5.05 83.51
CA ILE A 25 12.69 4.73 82.27
C ILE A 25 12.67 3.21 82.10
N LEU A 26 11.63 2.69 81.44
CA LEU A 26 11.31 1.27 81.40
C LEU A 26 12.49 0.37 80.91
N PRO A 27 13.21 0.68 79.81
CA PRO A 27 14.31 -0.15 79.36
C PRO A 27 15.49 -0.17 80.34
N LEU A 28 15.72 0.92 81.07
CA LEU A 28 16.77 0.98 82.09
C LEU A 28 16.41 0.11 83.29
N GLU A 29 15.17 0.17 83.76
CA GLU A 29 14.71 -0.67 84.87
C GLU A 29 14.69 -2.15 84.47
N LEU A 30 14.31 -2.47 83.24
CA LEU A 30 14.41 -3.83 82.68
C LEU A 30 15.84 -4.36 82.73
N LEU A 31 16.82 -3.56 82.28
CA LEU A 31 18.25 -3.89 82.32
C LEU A 31 18.78 -4.10 83.76
N ARG A 32 18.21 -3.42 84.76
CA ARG A 32 18.63 -3.50 86.16
C ARG A 32 18.05 -4.69 86.91
N HIS A 33 16.86 -5.14 86.54
CA HIS A 33 16.10 -6.10 87.31
C HIS A 33 16.12 -7.51 86.75
N LEU A 34 16.19 -7.67 85.41
CA LEU A 34 16.25 -9.00 84.80
C LEU A 34 17.67 -9.54 84.77
N LYS A 35 17.86 -10.76 85.27
CA LYS A 35 19.18 -11.39 85.43
C LYS A 35 19.45 -12.37 84.28
N PRO A 36 20.73 -12.65 83.94
CA PRO A 36 21.07 -13.66 82.94
C PRO A 36 20.45 -15.05 83.22
N SER A 37 20.22 -15.39 84.50
CA SER A 37 19.61 -16.65 84.93
C SER A 37 18.14 -16.81 84.56
N GLU A 38 17.47 -15.74 84.11
CA GLU A 38 16.05 -15.76 83.70
C GLU A 38 15.88 -16.07 82.21
N PHE A 39 16.99 -16.30 81.50
CA PHE A 39 17.03 -16.61 80.07
C PHE A 39 17.58 -18.02 79.86
N ASN A 40 17.05 -18.72 78.87
CA ASN A 40 17.45 -20.09 78.57
C ASN A 40 18.82 -20.14 77.86
N ASP A 41 19.21 -19.06 77.18
CA ASP A 41 20.42 -18.96 76.38
C ASP A 41 21.17 -17.63 76.64
N PRO A 42 22.50 -17.66 76.90
CA PRO A 42 23.30 -16.45 77.07
C PRO A 42 23.33 -15.56 75.83
N GLN A 43 23.16 -16.10 74.61
CA GLN A 43 23.07 -15.28 73.39
C GLN A 43 21.72 -14.56 73.31
N GLU A 44 20.62 -15.23 73.66
CA GLU A 44 19.30 -14.60 73.80
C GLU A 44 19.32 -13.44 74.80
N TYR A 45 19.96 -13.63 75.96
CA TYR A 45 20.15 -12.55 76.95
C TYR A 45 20.93 -11.36 76.37
N HIS A 46 22.03 -11.61 75.65
CA HIS A 46 22.83 -10.56 75.02
C HIS A 46 22.04 -9.79 73.95
N LEU A 47 21.27 -10.50 73.10
CA LEU A 47 20.39 -9.89 72.10
C LEU A 47 19.29 -9.05 72.74
N TRP A 48 18.66 -9.55 73.80
CA TRP A 48 17.68 -8.79 74.58
C TRP A 48 18.28 -7.52 75.19
N GLN A 49 19.48 -7.61 75.77
CA GLN A 49 20.18 -6.49 76.38
C GLN A 49 20.49 -5.40 75.35
N ARG A 50 20.98 -5.81 74.17
CA ARG A 50 21.19 -4.90 73.02
C ARG A 50 19.90 -4.22 72.58
N ARG A 51 18.77 -4.93 72.54
CA ARG A 51 17.47 -4.33 72.21
C ARG A 51 17.09 -3.23 73.19
N GLN A 52 17.26 -3.43 74.51
CA GLN A 52 16.96 -2.39 75.51
C GLN A 52 17.86 -1.15 75.34
N LEU A 53 19.16 -1.35 75.10
CA LEU A 53 20.11 -0.26 74.86
C LEU A 53 19.79 0.51 73.58
N LYS A 54 19.38 -0.18 72.51
CA LYS A 54 18.96 0.46 71.25
C LYS A 54 17.67 1.25 71.41
N VAL A 55 16.72 0.82 72.25
CA VAL A 55 15.53 1.62 72.57
C VAL A 55 15.92 2.91 73.31
N LEU A 56 16.85 2.83 74.27
CA LEU A 56 17.37 4.00 74.98
C LEU A 56 18.15 4.94 74.03
N GLU A 57 18.96 4.40 73.12
CA GLU A 57 19.68 5.16 72.09
C GLU A 57 18.72 5.90 71.16
N ALA A 58 17.65 5.22 70.73
CA ALA A 58 16.63 5.82 69.87
C ALA A 58 15.93 7.01 70.55
N GLY A 59 15.56 6.89 71.83
CA GLY A 59 14.82 7.93 72.54
C GLY A 59 15.69 9.08 73.04
N LEU A 60 16.88 8.77 73.56
CA LEU A 60 17.72 9.78 74.23
C LEU A 60 18.66 10.51 73.29
N ILE A 61 19.06 9.87 72.18
CA ILE A 61 20.08 10.40 71.25
C ILE A 61 19.53 10.65 69.85
N LEU A 62 18.91 9.66 69.22
CA LEU A 62 18.53 9.76 67.80
C LEU A 62 17.28 10.63 67.58
N HIS A 63 16.29 10.47 68.45
CA HIS A 63 15.00 11.13 68.34
C HIS A 63 14.53 11.75 69.67
N PRO A 64 15.35 12.58 70.35
CA PRO A 64 14.87 13.23 71.55
C PRO A 64 13.84 14.32 71.19
N SER A 65 12.81 14.50 72.02
CA SER A 65 11.90 15.66 71.89
C SER A 65 12.66 16.99 72.03
N MET A 66 13.71 16.96 72.87
CA MET A 66 14.57 18.08 73.18
C MET A 66 15.92 17.94 72.46
N PRO A 67 16.28 18.90 71.59
CA PRO A 67 17.53 18.85 70.84
C PRO A 67 18.75 18.66 71.74
N LEU A 68 19.66 17.78 71.31
CA LEU A 68 20.93 17.54 71.96
C LEU A 68 22.01 18.51 71.45
N ASP A 69 22.83 19.02 72.38
CA ASP A 69 24.10 19.65 72.01
C ASP A 69 25.09 18.58 71.50
N ARG A 70 25.81 18.91 70.42
CA ARG A 70 26.82 18.03 69.81
C ARG A 70 27.98 17.71 70.76
N MET A 71 28.20 18.52 71.81
CA MET A 71 29.26 18.32 72.80
C MET A 71 28.79 17.66 74.10
N ASN A 72 27.61 17.03 74.11
CA ASN A 72 27.08 16.41 75.33
C ASN A 72 27.91 15.18 75.76
N THR A 73 28.62 15.30 76.87
CA THR A 73 29.52 14.27 77.41
C THR A 73 28.79 13.00 77.87
N ALA A 74 27.54 13.12 78.34
CA ALA A 74 26.73 11.97 78.71
C ALA A 74 26.24 11.19 77.49
N ALA A 75 25.92 11.88 76.38
CA ALA A 75 25.55 11.26 75.12
C ALA A 75 26.74 10.49 74.49
N ALA A 76 27.93 11.10 74.45
CA ALA A 76 29.13 10.44 73.94
C ALA A 76 29.49 9.17 74.74
N ARG A 77 29.49 9.27 76.08
CA ARG A 77 29.74 8.10 76.96
C ARG A 77 28.69 7.02 76.83
N PHE A 78 27.42 7.39 76.66
CA PHE A 78 26.35 6.43 76.41
C PHE A 78 26.54 5.71 75.06
N SER A 79 26.87 6.44 73.99
CA SER A 79 27.18 5.85 72.68
C SER A 79 28.37 4.90 72.73
N ASP A 80 29.43 5.21 73.48
CA ASP A 80 30.57 4.30 73.70
C ASP A 80 30.14 2.99 74.39
N ILE A 81 29.25 3.08 75.39
CA ILE A 81 28.68 1.91 76.07
C ILE A 81 27.82 1.07 75.11
N VAL A 82 26.98 1.72 74.28
CA VAL A 82 26.18 1.03 73.27
C VAL A 82 27.08 0.33 72.24
N GLY A 83 28.13 1.00 71.76
CA GLY A 83 29.10 0.42 70.82
C GLY A 83 29.86 -0.78 71.42
N ALA A 84 30.33 -0.66 72.67
CA ALA A 84 30.98 -1.77 73.38
C ALA A 84 30.03 -2.96 73.60
N SER A 85 28.73 -2.69 73.81
CA SER A 85 27.70 -3.72 74.00
C SER A 85 27.42 -4.55 72.75
N GLU A 86 27.84 -4.11 71.56
CA GLU A 86 27.67 -4.89 70.32
C GLU A 86 28.54 -6.15 70.30
N LEU A 87 29.70 -6.10 70.97
CA LEU A 87 30.67 -7.18 71.00
C LEU A 87 30.48 -8.13 72.21
N ARG A 88 30.02 -7.61 73.36
CA ARG A 88 29.88 -8.38 74.61
C ARG A 88 28.70 -7.88 75.45
N PRO A 89 28.05 -8.74 76.26
CA PRO A 89 26.99 -8.31 77.17
C PRO A 89 27.54 -7.41 78.29
N ILE A 90 26.72 -6.47 78.76
CA ILE A 90 27.05 -5.59 79.89
C ILE A 90 26.82 -6.36 81.19
N ASP A 91 27.75 -6.27 82.14
CA ASP A 91 27.54 -6.79 83.49
C ASP A 91 26.46 -5.96 84.21
N ALA A 92 25.31 -6.59 84.48
CA ALA A 92 24.17 -5.99 85.18
C ALA A 92 24.24 -6.16 86.71
N GLY A 93 25.35 -6.65 87.26
CA GLY A 93 25.55 -6.80 88.70
C GLY A 93 25.52 -5.48 89.47
N LYS A 94 25.09 -5.50 90.73
CA LYS A 94 24.98 -4.30 91.61
C LYS A 94 26.30 -3.53 91.78
N ASN A 95 27.44 -4.20 91.55
CA ASN A 95 28.78 -3.62 91.68
C ASN A 95 29.40 -3.15 90.35
N SER A 96 28.72 -3.38 89.22
CA SER A 96 29.22 -3.07 87.88
C SER A 96 29.39 -1.56 87.67
N GLU A 97 30.61 -1.15 87.30
CA GLU A 97 30.93 0.24 86.99
C GLU A 97 30.31 0.68 85.66
N THR A 98 30.21 -0.21 84.68
CA THR A 98 29.57 0.05 83.39
C THR A 98 28.07 0.28 83.56
N MET A 99 27.40 -0.53 84.40
CA MET A 99 25.97 -0.35 84.71
C MET A 99 25.71 0.96 85.50
N ARG A 100 26.59 1.32 86.44
CA ARG A 100 26.50 2.60 87.17
C ARG A 100 26.67 3.79 86.22
N THR A 101 27.64 3.71 85.31
CA THR A 101 27.89 4.74 84.30
C THR A 101 26.72 4.87 83.32
N LEU A 102 26.16 3.73 82.88
CA LEU A 102 24.96 3.69 82.06
C LEU A 102 23.77 4.36 82.75
N CYS A 103 23.48 4.02 84.01
CA CYS A 103 22.41 4.65 84.79
C CYS A 103 22.60 6.17 84.88
N ASN A 104 23.82 6.63 85.20
CA ASN A 104 24.11 8.06 85.31
C ASN A 104 23.92 8.79 83.97
N CYS A 105 24.39 8.20 82.86
CA CYS A 105 24.22 8.81 81.54
C CYS A 105 22.75 8.86 81.14
N VAL A 106 22.01 7.76 81.30
CA VAL A 106 20.57 7.69 80.96
C VAL A 106 19.76 8.67 81.80
N MET A 107 20.01 8.77 83.11
CA MET A 107 19.33 9.72 83.98
C MET A 107 19.66 11.18 83.61
N ALA A 108 20.92 11.49 83.32
CA ALA A 108 21.32 12.84 82.87
C ALA A 108 20.70 13.21 81.51
N LEU A 109 20.52 12.22 80.62
CA LEU A 109 19.92 12.42 79.31
C LEU A 109 18.39 12.52 79.37
N ALA A 110 17.72 11.80 80.28
CA ALA A 110 16.27 11.76 80.40
C ALA A 110 15.68 12.92 81.21
N TRP A 111 16.40 13.49 82.18
CA TRP A 111 15.87 14.54 83.08
C TRP A 111 16.39 15.94 82.74
N ARG A 112 16.51 16.26 81.45
CA ARG A 112 16.96 17.58 81.00
C ARG A 112 15.88 18.63 81.28
N THR A 113 16.25 19.81 81.76
CA THR A 113 15.31 20.92 82.05
C THR A 113 15.47 22.04 81.04
N GLN A 114 14.36 22.62 80.56
CA GLN A 114 14.36 23.82 79.72
C GLN A 114 14.52 25.08 80.58
N VAL A 115 14.96 26.20 79.98
CA VAL A 115 15.00 27.51 80.64
C VAL A 115 13.57 27.97 80.95
N GLY A 116 13.13 27.76 82.20
CA GLY A 116 11.76 28.03 82.68
C GLY A 116 11.52 27.37 84.05
N PRO A 117 10.36 27.57 84.69
CA PRO A 117 10.07 26.97 86.00
C PRO A 117 10.17 25.44 85.93
N PRO A 118 10.74 24.80 86.97
CA PRO A 118 11.07 23.37 86.93
C PRO A 118 9.79 22.54 86.94
N VAL A 119 9.45 21.97 85.78
CA VAL A 119 8.55 20.84 85.70
C VAL A 119 9.44 19.61 85.56
N GLU A 120 9.45 18.75 86.58
CA GLU A 120 10.17 17.47 86.55
C GLU A 120 9.46 16.50 85.60
N VAL A 121 9.78 16.58 84.30
CA VAL A 121 9.28 15.65 83.27
C VAL A 121 10.44 14.77 82.78
N CYS A 122 10.19 13.47 82.65
CA CYS A 122 11.15 12.51 82.13
C CYS A 122 11.04 12.40 80.60
N HIS A 123 12.09 12.81 79.88
CA HIS A 123 12.16 12.93 78.43
C HIS A 123 12.90 11.75 77.76
N TRP A 124 12.56 10.50 78.12
CA TRP A 124 13.24 9.31 77.55
C TRP A 124 12.51 8.69 76.35
N ALA A 125 11.18 8.88 76.27
CA ALA A 125 10.30 8.37 75.21
C ALA A 125 9.18 9.40 74.91
N ASP A 126 9.61 10.61 74.57
CA ASP A 126 8.72 11.73 74.25
C ASP A 126 8.98 12.31 72.84
N GLY A 127 9.98 11.77 72.14
CA GLY A 127 10.27 12.10 70.76
C GLY A 127 9.32 11.40 69.78
N PHE A 128 8.81 12.17 68.83
CA PHE A 128 7.74 11.73 67.93
C PHE A 128 8.02 10.37 67.20
N PRO A 129 9.20 10.12 66.60
CA PRO A 129 9.46 8.85 65.91
C PRO A 129 9.43 7.62 66.82
N LEU A 130 10.12 7.65 67.97
CA LEU A 130 10.14 6.51 68.90
C LEU A 130 8.74 6.22 69.44
N ASN A 131 8.00 7.27 69.76
CA ASN A 131 6.65 7.18 70.30
C ASN A 131 5.67 6.50 69.35
N MET A 132 5.75 6.86 68.06
CA MET A 132 5.00 6.19 67.00
C MET A 132 5.37 4.71 66.88
N TYR A 133 6.66 4.36 66.93
CA TYR A 133 7.07 2.94 66.87
C TYR A 133 6.56 2.13 68.06
N LEU A 134 6.66 2.67 69.28
CA LEU A 134 6.13 2.04 70.48
C LEU A 134 4.61 1.87 70.39
N TYR A 135 3.92 2.90 69.88
CA TYR A 135 2.48 2.86 69.73
C TYR A 135 2.00 1.84 68.70
N LEU A 136 2.67 1.77 67.54
CA LEU A 136 2.40 0.74 66.53
C LEU A 136 2.66 -0.67 67.08
N ALA A 137 3.70 -0.86 67.90
CA ALA A 137 3.95 -2.15 68.54
C ALA A 137 2.85 -2.55 69.54
N LEU A 138 2.26 -1.58 70.25
CA LEU A 138 1.08 -1.83 71.10
C LEU A 138 -0.14 -2.19 70.26
N LEU A 139 -0.40 -1.47 69.18
CA LEU A 139 -1.54 -1.78 68.30
C LEU A 139 -1.41 -3.15 67.64
N ARG A 140 -0.20 -3.61 67.30
CA ARG A 140 0.01 -4.97 66.77
C ARG A 140 -0.34 -6.09 67.77
N SER A 141 -0.46 -5.78 69.06
CA SER A 141 -0.84 -6.79 70.07
C SER A 141 -2.32 -7.18 70.04
N ILE A 142 -3.14 -6.55 69.19
CA ILE A 142 -4.55 -6.91 68.99
C ILE A 142 -4.73 -8.19 68.15
N PHE A 143 -3.67 -8.65 67.48
CA PHE A 143 -3.71 -9.87 66.67
C PHE A 143 -3.22 -11.07 67.48
N ASP A 144 -3.76 -12.26 67.18
CA ASP A 144 -3.33 -13.49 67.81
C ASP A 144 -1.88 -13.84 67.42
N LEU A 145 -1.10 -14.33 68.40
CA LEU A 145 0.33 -14.64 68.21
C LEU A 145 0.58 -15.92 67.40
N ARG A 146 -0.42 -16.80 67.27
CA ARG A 146 -0.37 -18.06 66.52
C ARG A 146 -1.01 -17.91 65.16
N ASP A 147 -2.11 -17.16 65.09
CA ASP A 147 -2.78 -16.83 63.83
C ASP A 147 -2.90 -15.31 63.67
N GLU A 148 -1.91 -14.76 62.96
CA GLU A 148 -1.80 -13.34 62.68
C GLU A 148 -2.95 -12.76 61.81
N THR A 149 -3.85 -13.62 61.27
CA THR A 149 -5.05 -13.16 60.55
C THR A 149 -6.22 -12.83 61.47
N VAL A 150 -6.20 -13.32 62.71
CA VAL A 150 -7.31 -13.22 63.65
C VAL A 150 -7.10 -12.05 64.63
N VAL A 151 -8.12 -11.22 64.76
CA VAL A 151 -8.21 -10.20 65.81
C VAL A 151 -8.70 -10.86 67.10
N LEU A 152 -8.09 -10.52 68.23
CA LEU A 152 -8.47 -11.05 69.55
C LEU A 152 -9.90 -10.66 69.94
N ASP A 153 -10.63 -11.58 70.57
CA ASP A 153 -12.01 -11.35 71.03
C ASP A 153 -12.09 -10.18 72.04
N GLU A 154 -11.05 -9.98 72.86
CA GLU A 154 -10.95 -8.89 73.84
C GLU A 154 -10.33 -7.59 73.29
N VAL A 155 -10.38 -7.37 71.96
CA VAL A 155 -9.75 -6.20 71.32
C VAL A 155 -10.23 -4.86 71.90
N ASP A 156 -11.51 -4.72 72.25
CA ASP A 156 -12.05 -3.49 72.84
C ASP A 156 -11.43 -3.18 74.21
N GLU A 157 -11.26 -4.20 75.05
CA GLU A 157 -10.62 -4.07 76.37
C GLU A 157 -9.14 -3.70 76.22
N LEU A 158 -8.46 -4.30 75.23
CA LEU A 158 -7.06 -4.02 74.94
C LEU A 158 -6.87 -2.60 74.38
N LEU A 159 -7.74 -2.14 73.48
CA LEU A 159 -7.70 -0.77 72.95
C LEU A 159 -7.97 0.27 74.05
N GLU A 160 -8.90 0.02 74.96
CA GLU A 160 -9.11 0.89 76.13
C GLU A 160 -7.92 0.89 77.10
N LEU A 161 -7.18 -0.23 77.22
CA LEU A 161 -5.93 -0.26 77.97
C LEU A 161 -4.82 0.55 77.27
N ILE A 162 -4.65 0.38 75.96
CA ILE A 162 -3.69 1.13 75.13
C ILE A 162 -3.99 2.63 75.16
N LYS A 163 -5.27 3.02 75.16
CA LYS A 163 -5.69 4.43 75.24
C LYS A 163 -5.21 5.13 76.52
N LYS A 164 -5.04 4.40 77.63
CA LYS A 164 -4.46 4.96 78.87
C LYS A 164 -2.99 5.37 78.71
N THR A 165 -2.30 4.92 77.67
CA THR A 165 -0.90 5.31 77.39
C THR A 165 -0.79 6.55 76.50
N TRP A 166 -1.91 7.11 76.02
CA TRP A 166 -1.93 8.25 75.09
C TRP A 166 -1.22 9.49 75.64
N SER A 167 -1.47 9.86 76.91
CA SER A 167 -0.81 11.00 77.54
C SER A 167 0.69 10.80 77.74
N ILE A 168 1.14 9.54 77.91
CA ILE A 168 2.54 9.18 78.14
C ILE A 168 3.34 9.23 76.84
N ILE A 169 2.75 8.73 75.76
CA ILE A 169 3.43 8.57 74.45
C ILE A 169 3.13 9.76 73.52
N GLY A 170 2.31 10.73 73.95
CA GLY A 170 1.96 11.90 73.14
C GLY A 170 1.10 11.54 71.92
N ILE A 171 0.20 10.56 72.07
CA ILE A 171 -0.73 10.11 71.04
C ILE A 171 -2.10 10.72 71.32
N ASN A 172 -2.73 11.28 70.30
CA ASN A 172 -4.13 11.71 70.38
C ASN A 172 -5.01 10.82 69.48
N ARG A 173 -6.33 11.07 69.49
CA ARG A 173 -7.29 10.33 68.68
C ARG A 173 -6.95 10.36 67.18
N MET A 174 -6.50 11.50 66.67
CA MET A 174 -6.21 11.67 65.23
C MET A 174 -5.02 10.82 64.81
N ILE A 175 -3.93 10.81 65.59
CA ILE A 175 -2.79 9.92 65.38
C ILE A 175 -3.21 8.46 65.53
N HIS A 176 -4.00 8.12 66.56
CA HIS A 176 -4.49 6.76 66.75
C HIS A 176 -5.24 6.26 65.51
N ASN A 177 -6.18 7.03 64.98
CA ASN A 177 -6.96 6.65 63.81
C ASN A 177 -6.06 6.33 62.61
N VAL A 178 -5.02 7.15 62.36
CA VAL A 178 -4.05 6.90 61.28
C VAL A 178 -3.23 5.63 61.54
N CYS A 179 -2.68 5.48 62.75
CA CYS A 179 -1.89 4.31 63.14
C CYS A 179 -2.70 3.02 63.08
N PHE A 180 -3.95 3.05 63.53
CA PHE A 180 -4.83 1.89 63.54
C PHE A 180 -5.24 1.49 62.13
N THR A 181 -5.59 2.47 61.28
CA THR A 181 -5.82 2.24 59.84
C THR A 181 -4.60 1.61 59.17
N TRP A 182 -3.40 2.12 59.48
CA TRP A 182 -2.14 1.58 58.97
C TRP A 182 -1.89 0.14 59.44
N VAL A 183 -2.06 -0.15 60.73
CA VAL A 183 -1.81 -1.49 61.29
C VAL A 183 -2.74 -2.54 60.70
N LEU A 184 -4.03 -2.24 60.54
CA LEU A 184 -4.99 -3.14 59.88
C LEU A 184 -4.59 -3.45 58.43
N PHE A 185 -4.16 -2.44 57.69
CA PHE A 185 -3.70 -2.59 56.31
C PHE A 185 -2.36 -3.31 56.18
N GLU A 186 -1.39 -2.97 57.03
CA GLU A 186 -0.09 -3.65 57.10
C GLU A 186 -0.31 -5.13 57.40
N GLN A 187 -1.21 -5.45 58.33
CA GLN A 187 -1.55 -6.82 58.69
C GLN A 187 -2.18 -7.59 57.53
N TYR A 188 -3.11 -6.97 56.80
CA TYR A 188 -3.71 -7.54 55.59
C TYR A 188 -2.64 -7.89 54.53
N ILE A 189 -1.62 -7.05 54.37
CA ILE A 189 -0.51 -7.33 53.44
C ILE A 189 0.41 -8.42 53.97
N ALA A 190 0.79 -8.35 55.25
CA ALA A 190 1.73 -9.29 55.88
C ALA A 190 1.21 -10.72 55.85
N THR A 191 -0.11 -10.90 56.00
CA THR A 191 -0.77 -12.21 55.95
C THR A 191 -1.07 -12.70 54.53
N GLY A 192 -0.63 -11.98 53.50
CA GLY A 192 -0.78 -12.42 52.10
C GLY A 192 -2.17 -12.19 51.52
N GLN A 193 -2.95 -11.23 52.04
CA GLN A 193 -4.27 -10.85 51.54
C GLN A 193 -5.34 -11.95 51.72
N VAL A 194 -5.16 -12.81 52.72
CA VAL A 194 -6.07 -13.95 52.99
C VAL A 194 -7.41 -13.48 53.55
N GLU A 195 -7.41 -12.50 54.46
CA GLU A 195 -8.60 -12.06 55.19
C GLU A 195 -9.14 -10.71 54.67
N PRO A 196 -10.21 -10.67 53.85
CA PRO A 196 -10.75 -9.43 53.30
C PRO A 196 -11.34 -8.48 54.35
N ASP A 197 -11.72 -9.00 55.52
CA ASP A 197 -12.31 -8.20 56.58
C ASP A 197 -11.30 -7.20 57.17
N LEU A 198 -9.99 -7.50 57.12
CA LEU A 198 -8.94 -6.58 57.56
C LEU A 198 -8.85 -5.33 56.67
N ILE A 199 -8.91 -5.49 55.34
CA ILE A 199 -8.94 -4.33 54.43
C ILE A 199 -10.27 -3.58 54.52
N ALA A 200 -11.39 -4.27 54.76
CA ALA A 200 -12.68 -3.63 55.01
C ALA A 200 -12.65 -2.79 56.30
N ALA A 201 -12.05 -3.30 57.38
CA ALA A 201 -11.84 -2.57 58.63
C ALA A 201 -10.91 -1.36 58.44
N ALA A 202 -9.81 -1.51 57.68
CA ALA A 202 -8.94 -0.39 57.33
C ALA A 202 -9.69 0.70 56.53
N LEU A 203 -10.55 0.31 55.58
CA LEU A 203 -11.41 1.24 54.84
C LEU A 203 -12.43 1.95 55.73
N ALA A 204 -13.03 1.25 56.69
CA ALA A 204 -13.94 1.86 57.66
C ALA A 204 -13.22 2.90 58.52
N MET A 205 -12.02 2.57 59.02
CA MET A 205 -11.19 3.51 59.77
C MET A 205 -10.69 4.69 58.92
N LEU A 206 -10.47 4.49 57.63
CA LEU A 206 -10.07 5.56 56.70
C LEU A 206 -11.15 6.65 56.57
N VAL A 207 -12.42 6.36 56.83
CA VAL A 207 -13.50 7.36 56.91
C VAL A 207 -13.29 8.30 58.09
N GLU A 208 -12.92 7.77 59.26
CA GLU A 208 -12.58 8.57 60.43
C GLU A 208 -11.33 9.42 60.17
N VAL A 209 -10.32 8.84 59.52
CA VAL A 209 -9.11 9.56 59.10
C VAL A 209 -9.45 10.71 58.14
N ALA A 210 -10.36 10.51 57.18
CA ALA A 210 -10.81 11.55 56.27
C ALA A 210 -11.52 12.70 57.00
N ASN A 211 -12.33 12.39 58.01
CA ASN A 211 -12.99 13.39 58.85
C ASN A 211 -11.97 14.19 59.68
N ASP A 212 -10.97 13.52 60.23
CA ASP A 212 -9.88 14.13 60.99
C ASP A 212 -8.99 15.03 60.12
N ALA A 213 -8.68 14.62 58.89
CA ALA A 213 -7.82 15.36 57.97
C ALA A 213 -8.38 16.76 57.61
N ARG A 214 -9.70 16.94 57.68
CA ARG A 214 -10.40 18.21 57.39
C ARG A 214 -10.33 19.24 58.51
N ARG A 215 -9.83 18.88 59.69
CA ARG A 215 -9.74 19.79 60.84
C ARG A 215 -8.58 20.77 60.65
N PRO A 216 -8.73 22.06 61.01
CA PRO A 216 -7.70 23.08 60.77
C PRO A 216 -6.52 23.01 61.76
N ASP A 217 -6.75 22.51 62.98
CA ASP A 217 -5.75 22.44 64.04
C ASP A 217 -5.04 21.07 64.01
N ARG A 218 -3.93 21.01 63.27
CA ARG A 218 -3.19 19.76 62.99
C ARG A 218 -1.76 19.89 63.43
N GLU A 219 -1.38 19.05 64.38
CA GLU A 219 0.00 18.99 64.85
C GLU A 219 0.94 18.43 63.77
N PRO A 220 2.22 18.85 63.72
CA PRO A 220 3.17 18.41 62.70
C PRO A 220 3.40 16.89 62.67
N GLY A 221 3.29 16.25 63.84
CA GLY A 221 3.41 14.80 63.98
C GLY A 221 2.31 14.06 63.23
N TYR A 222 1.05 14.46 63.43
CA TYR A 222 -0.11 13.92 62.72
C TYR A 222 0.04 14.04 61.20
N VAL A 223 0.42 15.21 60.68
CA VAL A 223 0.59 15.44 59.23
C VAL A 223 1.64 14.50 58.64
N ARG A 224 2.75 14.27 59.35
CA ARG A 224 3.80 13.34 58.92
C ARG A 224 3.33 11.89 58.92
N ALA A 225 2.59 11.46 59.94
CA ALA A 225 2.04 10.11 60.01
C ALA A 225 0.99 9.89 58.91
N LEU A 226 0.09 10.85 58.71
CA LEU A 226 -0.98 10.82 57.70
C LEU A 226 -0.40 10.71 56.30
N SER A 227 0.51 11.62 55.94
CA SER A 227 1.15 11.63 54.61
C SER A 227 1.91 10.33 54.32
N ALA A 228 2.68 9.81 55.28
CA ALA A 228 3.41 8.56 55.12
C ALA A 228 2.49 7.34 54.93
N ALA A 229 1.44 7.22 55.76
CA ALA A 229 0.48 6.13 55.68
C ALA A 229 -0.31 6.18 54.36
N LEU A 230 -0.85 7.34 54.00
CA LEU A 230 -1.63 7.51 52.77
C LEU A 230 -0.79 7.30 51.52
N ALA A 231 0.43 7.84 51.46
CA ALA A 231 1.31 7.64 50.30
C ALA A 231 1.66 6.16 50.08
N THR A 232 1.87 5.41 51.16
CA THR A 232 2.21 3.99 51.10
C THR A 232 1.00 3.14 50.67
N MET A 233 -0.16 3.39 51.28
CA MET A 233 -1.42 2.74 50.89
C MET A 233 -1.79 3.05 49.43
N GLN A 234 -1.67 4.31 49.02
CA GLN A 234 -1.92 4.74 47.65
C GLN A 234 -0.98 4.02 46.67
N GLY A 235 0.34 4.09 46.90
CA GLY A 235 1.33 3.47 46.02
C GLY A 235 1.13 1.96 45.87
N TRP A 236 0.77 1.28 46.96
CA TRP A 236 0.45 -0.15 46.94
C TRP A 236 -0.81 -0.47 46.11
N ALA A 237 -1.87 0.33 46.27
CA ALA A 237 -3.13 0.12 45.59
C ALA A 237 -3.03 0.47 44.09
N GLU A 238 -2.40 1.61 43.76
CA GLU A 238 -2.24 2.05 42.36
C GLU A 238 -1.38 1.10 41.54
N LYS A 239 -0.30 0.56 42.11
CA LYS A 239 0.54 -0.40 41.41
C LYS A 239 -0.26 -1.61 40.91
N ARG A 240 -1.25 -2.06 41.69
CA ARG A 240 -2.14 -3.17 41.29
C ARG A 240 -3.21 -2.73 40.31
N LEU A 241 -3.80 -1.55 40.52
CA LEU A 241 -4.88 -1.04 39.67
C LEU A 241 -4.39 -0.57 38.29
N LEU A 242 -3.14 -0.14 38.14
CA LEU A 242 -2.58 0.21 36.83
C LEU A 242 -2.36 -1.01 35.93
N GLU A 243 -2.26 -2.21 36.52
CA GLU A 243 -2.06 -3.50 35.85
C GLU A 243 -3.04 -4.56 36.39
N TYR A 244 -4.30 -4.19 36.60
CA TYR A 244 -5.26 -5.05 37.31
C TYR A 244 -5.51 -6.38 36.61
N HIS A 245 -5.34 -6.45 35.30
CA HIS A 245 -5.43 -7.70 34.53
C HIS A 245 -4.37 -8.74 34.93
N ASP A 246 -3.24 -8.32 35.51
CA ASP A 246 -2.16 -9.21 35.95
C ASP A 246 -2.28 -9.59 37.43
N TRP A 247 -2.88 -8.71 38.23
CA TRP A 247 -2.97 -8.88 39.68
C TRP A 247 -4.25 -9.53 40.16
N PHE A 248 -5.33 -9.38 39.39
CA PHE A 248 -6.63 -9.96 39.73
C PHE A 248 -7.00 -11.00 38.68
N ASP A 249 -7.20 -12.23 39.12
CA ASP A 249 -7.75 -13.31 38.33
C ASP A 249 -9.22 -13.55 38.68
N LYS A 250 -9.85 -14.59 38.09
CA LYS A 250 -11.25 -14.91 38.36
C LYS A 250 -11.56 -15.19 39.84
N VAL A 251 -10.57 -15.60 40.63
CA VAL A 251 -10.74 -15.94 42.05
C VAL A 251 -10.62 -14.69 42.92
N THR A 252 -9.69 -13.80 42.56
CA THR A 252 -9.32 -12.61 43.34
C THR A 252 -10.05 -11.34 42.90
N ILE A 253 -10.88 -11.41 41.86
CA ILE A 253 -11.59 -10.26 41.29
C ILE A 253 -12.46 -9.49 42.31
N GLY A 254 -13.03 -10.19 43.30
CA GLY A 254 -13.78 -9.56 44.38
C GLY A 254 -12.94 -8.63 45.25
N MET A 255 -11.63 -8.89 45.36
CA MET A 255 -10.69 -8.05 46.12
C MET A 255 -10.39 -6.73 45.41
N MET A 256 -10.52 -6.69 44.08
CA MET A 256 -10.33 -5.46 43.29
C MET A 256 -11.23 -4.34 43.79
N GLU A 257 -12.46 -4.67 44.22
CA GLU A 257 -13.41 -3.69 44.76
C GLU A 257 -12.85 -2.96 46.00
N ASN A 258 -12.25 -3.71 46.93
CA ASN A 258 -11.66 -3.16 48.15
C ASN A 258 -10.38 -2.37 47.86
N VAL A 259 -9.53 -2.85 46.94
CA VAL A 259 -8.33 -2.13 46.52
C VAL A 259 -8.68 -0.82 45.80
N LEU A 260 -9.73 -0.81 44.98
CA LEU A 260 -10.22 0.39 44.31
C LEU A 260 -10.81 1.39 45.30
N ARG A 261 -11.61 0.94 46.28
CA ARG A 261 -12.09 1.78 47.38
C ARG A 261 -10.94 2.40 48.15
N LEU A 262 -9.88 1.64 48.42
CA LEU A 262 -8.71 2.11 49.13
C LEU A 262 -8.03 3.22 48.33
N ALA A 263 -7.67 2.95 47.07
CA ALA A 263 -7.00 3.90 46.19
C ALA A 263 -7.78 5.21 46.00
N LEU A 264 -9.10 5.14 45.85
CA LEU A 264 -9.93 6.33 45.66
C LEU A 264 -10.10 7.11 46.97
N SER A 265 -10.21 6.43 48.11
CA SER A 265 -10.34 7.07 49.42
C SER A 265 -9.05 7.76 49.84
N THR A 266 -7.91 7.10 49.69
CA THR A 266 -6.59 7.70 49.98
C THR A 266 -6.30 8.87 49.04
N ALA A 267 -6.57 8.75 47.75
CA ALA A 267 -6.35 9.83 46.78
C ALA A 267 -7.23 11.05 47.08
N LYS A 268 -8.48 10.81 47.47
CA LYS A 268 -9.40 11.88 47.88
C LYS A 268 -8.85 12.66 49.07
N ILE A 269 -8.39 11.96 50.12
CA ILE A 269 -7.82 12.60 51.32
C ILE A 269 -6.57 13.40 50.95
N ILE A 270 -5.65 12.85 50.15
CA ILE A 270 -4.43 13.54 49.69
C ILE A 270 -4.77 14.83 48.91
N SER A 271 -5.77 14.77 48.02
CA SER A 271 -6.19 15.93 47.22
C SER A 271 -6.85 17.02 48.06
N GLU A 272 -7.69 16.65 49.03
CA GLU A 272 -8.35 17.59 49.94
C GLU A 272 -7.33 18.22 50.89
N ASP A 273 -6.35 17.45 51.40
CA ASP A 273 -5.30 17.94 52.30
C ASP A 273 -4.42 19.02 51.63
N SER A 274 -4.02 18.77 50.38
CA SER A 274 -3.23 19.72 49.57
C SER A 274 -3.95 21.05 49.30
N SER A 275 -5.28 21.04 49.30
CA SER A 275 -6.11 22.25 49.12
C SER A 275 -6.29 23.08 50.39
N ILE A 276 -6.10 22.46 51.57
CA ILE A 276 -6.30 23.07 52.89
C ILE A 276 -5.00 23.74 53.38
N THR A 277 -3.84 23.18 53.06
CA THR A 277 -2.53 23.81 53.33
C THR A 277 -2.07 24.63 52.13
N GLY A 278 -2.30 25.93 52.14
CA GLY A 278 -1.80 26.84 51.11
C GLY A 278 -0.26 26.82 51.00
N GLY A 279 0.27 26.07 50.03
CA GLY A 279 1.56 26.34 49.38
C GLY A 279 2.76 25.43 49.72
N ALA A 280 3.43 25.01 48.63
CA ALA A 280 4.80 24.48 48.45
C ALA A 280 5.03 22.96 48.61
N GLY A 281 5.09 22.25 47.47
CA GLY A 281 5.58 20.86 47.41
C GLY A 281 5.42 20.06 46.10
N VAL A 282 6.13 20.45 45.03
CA VAL A 282 6.84 19.59 44.03
C VAL A 282 6.08 18.56 43.14
N PHE A 283 4.80 18.23 43.30
CA PHE A 283 4.16 17.18 42.45
C PHE A 283 2.94 17.61 41.62
N ALA A 284 2.71 18.90 41.40
CA ALA A 284 1.58 19.38 40.60
C ALA A 284 2.04 19.85 39.21
N GLU A 285 2.13 18.93 38.25
CA GLU A 285 1.86 19.26 36.85
C GLU A 285 0.49 18.68 36.46
N PHE A 286 -0.33 19.53 35.84
CA PHE A 286 -1.70 19.35 35.34
C PHE A 286 -2.89 19.39 36.33
N GLY A 287 -3.62 20.52 36.27
CA GLY A 287 -5.09 20.49 36.28
C GLY A 287 -5.81 21.35 37.34
N THR A 288 -6.54 22.34 36.85
CA THR A 288 -7.56 23.21 37.48
C THR A 288 -8.51 22.45 38.44
N PRO A 289 -9.05 23.08 39.52
CA PRO A 289 -9.92 22.41 40.48
C PRO A 289 -11.30 22.08 39.87
N ALA A 290 -11.40 20.90 39.25
CA ALA A 290 -12.68 20.30 38.90
C ALA A 290 -13.31 19.62 40.13
N SER A 291 -14.64 19.55 40.15
CA SER A 291 -15.43 18.81 41.16
C SER A 291 -14.79 17.46 41.52
N THR A 292 -14.71 17.13 42.82
CA THR A 292 -14.08 15.91 43.35
C THR A 292 -14.56 14.63 42.66
N LYS A 293 -15.81 14.58 42.20
CA LYS A 293 -16.32 13.44 41.40
C LYS A 293 -15.61 13.29 40.04
N PHE A 294 -15.32 14.39 39.36
CA PHE A 294 -14.65 14.39 38.05
C PHE A 294 -13.19 13.91 38.16
N SER A 295 -12.51 14.26 39.26
CA SER A 295 -11.13 13.78 39.54
C SER A 295 -11.07 12.26 39.71
N LEU A 296 -12.03 11.66 40.43
CA LEU A 296 -12.08 10.21 40.66
C LEU A 296 -12.40 9.44 39.38
N VAL A 297 -13.36 9.94 38.58
CA VAL A 297 -13.71 9.35 37.27
C VAL A 297 -12.49 9.31 36.35
N ASN A 298 -11.74 10.41 36.22
CA ASN A 298 -10.53 10.46 35.40
C ASN A 298 -9.43 9.49 35.88
N ARG A 299 -9.36 9.22 37.20
CA ARG A 299 -8.37 8.31 37.78
C ARG A 299 -8.71 6.84 37.49
N VAL A 300 -9.98 6.46 37.62
CA VAL A 300 -10.45 5.13 37.21
C VAL A 300 -10.28 4.92 35.70
N GLU A 301 -10.58 5.95 34.91
CA GLU A 301 -10.34 5.97 33.47
C GLU A 301 -8.85 5.73 33.14
N GLN A 302 -7.93 6.36 33.90
CA GLN A 302 -6.49 6.12 33.76
C GLN A 302 -6.08 4.67 34.09
N TYR A 303 -6.66 4.07 35.14
CA TYR A 303 -6.39 2.66 35.49
C TYR A 303 -6.83 1.72 34.36
N ILE A 304 -8.03 1.92 33.82
CA ILE A 304 -8.54 1.16 32.65
C ILE A 304 -7.59 1.33 31.47
N ARG A 305 -7.30 2.57 31.06
CA ARG A 305 -6.43 2.82 29.90
C ARG A 305 -5.04 2.18 30.05
N THR A 306 -4.44 2.28 31.24
CA THR A 306 -3.08 1.79 31.48
C THR A 306 -3.04 0.26 31.49
N SER A 307 -4.00 -0.37 32.19
CA SER A 307 -4.05 -1.83 32.27
C SER A 307 -4.37 -2.44 30.91
N MET A 308 -5.34 -1.89 30.18
CA MET A 308 -5.69 -2.36 28.84
C MET A 308 -4.52 -2.25 27.86
N LYS A 309 -3.76 -1.14 27.92
CA LYS A 309 -2.52 -0.98 27.13
C LYS A 309 -1.48 -2.04 27.47
N SER A 310 -1.21 -2.26 28.76
CA SER A 310 -0.24 -3.26 29.21
C SER A 310 -0.63 -4.67 28.72
N THR A 311 -1.88 -5.06 28.89
CA THR A 311 -2.37 -6.37 28.44
C THR A 311 -2.37 -6.51 26.93
N PHE A 312 -2.74 -5.47 26.17
CA PHE A 312 -2.63 -5.47 24.71
C PHE A 312 -1.18 -5.66 24.25
N THR A 313 -0.23 -4.93 24.86
CA THR A 313 1.20 -5.07 24.54
C THR A 313 1.69 -6.49 24.80
N LYS A 314 1.28 -7.12 25.90
CA LYS A 314 1.63 -8.52 26.18
C LYS A 314 1.02 -9.50 25.17
N VAL A 315 -0.22 -9.29 24.73
CA VAL A 315 -0.83 -10.13 23.67
C VAL A 315 -0.04 -9.99 22.38
N PHE A 316 0.31 -8.75 22.00
CA PHE A 316 1.11 -8.46 20.81
C PHE A 316 2.53 -9.06 20.90
N GLU A 317 3.18 -8.97 22.06
CA GLU A 317 4.51 -9.56 22.31
C GLU A 317 4.47 -11.09 22.38
N ASN A 318 3.43 -11.70 22.94
CA ASN A 318 3.30 -13.17 23.01
C ASN A 318 3.03 -13.80 21.64
N GLU A 319 2.37 -13.09 20.74
CA GLU A 319 2.21 -13.50 19.33
C GLU A 319 3.55 -13.41 18.58
N ASN A 320 4.36 -12.38 18.85
CA ASN A 320 5.74 -12.28 18.33
C ASN A 320 6.74 -13.18 19.07
N GLY A 321 6.44 -13.60 20.30
CA GLY A 321 7.37 -14.21 21.27
C GLY A 321 7.35 -15.74 21.31
N LYS A 322 6.50 -16.39 20.49
CA LYS A 322 6.55 -17.83 20.24
C LYS A 322 7.77 -18.28 19.41
N ILE A 323 8.83 -17.47 19.36
CA ILE A 323 10.06 -17.72 18.61
C ILE A 323 11.09 -18.52 19.44
N ASP A 324 10.91 -18.71 20.76
CA ASP A 324 11.94 -19.34 21.62
C ASP A 324 11.59 -20.75 22.16
N SER A 325 10.51 -21.37 21.67
CA SER A 325 10.22 -22.78 21.97
C SER A 325 10.49 -23.65 20.74
N MET A 326 11.71 -24.21 20.73
CA MET A 326 12.25 -25.31 19.93
C MET A 326 11.25 -26.20 19.14
N VAL A 327 10.51 -25.69 18.13
CA VAL A 327 9.88 -26.46 17.04
C VAL A 327 9.59 -25.53 15.84
N VAL A 328 10.37 -25.72 14.76
CA VAL A 328 10.11 -25.35 13.34
C VAL A 328 9.83 -23.86 13.04
N GLU A 329 10.80 -23.25 12.36
CA GLU A 329 10.64 -22.02 11.57
C GLU A 329 9.43 -22.14 10.62
N VAL A 330 8.30 -21.56 11.03
CA VAL A 330 7.31 -21.03 10.10
C VAL A 330 7.41 -19.52 10.29
N ASP A 331 8.00 -18.85 9.31
CA ASP A 331 7.94 -17.40 9.17
C ASP A 331 6.44 -17.05 9.04
N GLU A 332 5.77 -16.77 10.16
CA GLU A 332 4.34 -16.44 10.15
C GLU A 332 4.17 -15.12 9.38
N ASP A 333 3.38 -15.15 8.30
CA ASP A 333 3.09 -13.96 7.49
C ASP A 333 2.61 -12.83 8.41
N PRO A 334 3.20 -11.62 8.35
CA PRO A 334 2.76 -10.46 9.15
C PRO A 334 1.27 -10.13 8.98
N ASN A 335 0.63 -10.58 7.90
CA ASN A 335 -0.82 -10.46 7.73
C ASN A 335 -1.60 -11.43 8.64
N ASP A 336 -1.14 -12.66 8.80
CA ASP A 336 -1.82 -13.65 9.66
C ASP A 336 -1.64 -13.31 11.15
N THR A 337 -0.50 -12.75 11.55
CA THR A 337 -0.30 -12.25 12.91
C THR A 337 -1.27 -11.12 13.23
N LEU A 338 -1.48 -10.15 12.33
CA LEU A 338 -2.47 -9.07 12.51
C LEU A 338 -3.92 -9.57 12.55
N VAL A 339 -4.26 -10.59 11.76
CA VAL A 339 -5.59 -11.22 11.81
C VAL A 339 -5.82 -11.90 13.15
N ASN A 340 -4.80 -12.53 13.72
CA ASN A 340 -4.88 -13.15 15.04
C ASN A 340 -4.93 -12.10 16.15
N LEU A 341 -4.07 -11.09 16.09
CA LEU A 341 -4.08 -9.95 17.01
C LEU A 341 -5.46 -9.29 17.08
N ALA A 342 -6.14 -9.11 15.94
CA ALA A 342 -7.48 -8.54 15.90
C ALA A 342 -8.50 -9.42 16.66
N LYS A 343 -8.40 -10.75 16.54
CA LYS A 343 -9.28 -11.69 17.27
C LYS A 343 -8.96 -11.72 18.76
N GLU A 344 -7.68 -11.70 19.15
CA GLU A 344 -7.29 -11.66 20.56
C GLU A 344 -7.67 -10.32 21.19
N THR A 345 -7.57 -9.21 20.46
CA THR A 345 -8.06 -7.89 20.88
C THR A 345 -9.57 -7.91 21.14
N GLU A 346 -10.34 -8.57 20.26
CA GLU A 346 -11.78 -8.76 20.46
C GLU A 346 -12.08 -9.57 21.73
N LYS A 347 -11.39 -10.70 21.93
CA LYS A 347 -11.54 -11.53 23.13
C LYS A 347 -11.18 -10.77 24.40
N LEU A 348 -10.11 -9.99 24.37
CA LEU A 348 -9.67 -9.15 25.48
C LEU A 348 -10.75 -8.10 25.84
N ALA A 349 -11.33 -7.45 24.84
CA ALA A 349 -12.44 -6.50 25.06
C ALA A 349 -13.65 -7.18 25.72
N MET A 350 -14.03 -8.37 25.25
CA MET A 350 -15.14 -9.14 25.82
C MET A 350 -14.83 -9.58 27.26
N PHE A 351 -13.60 -10.02 27.52
CA PHE A 351 -13.16 -10.40 28.86
C PHE A 351 -13.24 -9.22 29.85
N GLU A 352 -12.82 -8.03 29.44
CA GLU A 352 -12.95 -6.79 30.24
C GLU A 352 -14.41 -6.45 30.55
N LYS A 353 -15.30 -6.53 29.55
CA LYS A 353 -16.74 -6.26 29.70
C LYS A 353 -17.39 -7.21 30.71
N GLU A 354 -17.05 -8.50 30.63
CA GLU A 354 -17.66 -9.54 31.46
C GLU A 354 -17.12 -9.54 32.90
N ASN A 355 -15.82 -9.33 33.09
CA ASN A 355 -15.16 -9.58 34.37
C ASN A 355 -14.87 -8.30 35.18
N TYR A 356 -14.44 -7.19 34.58
CA TYR A 356 -14.00 -6.02 35.34
C TYR A 356 -14.95 -4.83 35.25
N SER A 357 -15.55 -4.62 34.07
CA SER A 357 -16.41 -3.47 33.81
C SER A 357 -17.58 -3.35 34.79
N HIS A 358 -18.14 -4.48 35.25
CA HIS A 358 -19.25 -4.47 36.23
C HIS A 358 -18.83 -3.95 37.61
N ILE A 359 -17.57 -4.15 38.02
CA ILE A 359 -17.00 -3.59 39.26
C ILE A 359 -16.78 -2.10 39.07
N LEU A 360 -16.11 -1.74 37.97
CA LEU A 360 -15.72 -0.36 37.65
C LEU A 360 -16.91 0.58 37.42
N LYS A 361 -18.07 0.05 37.00
CA LYS A 361 -19.30 0.81 36.74
C LYS A 361 -19.83 1.59 37.94
N ARG A 362 -19.44 1.20 39.17
CA ARG A 362 -19.78 1.94 40.39
C ARG A 362 -19.04 3.28 40.52
N TRP A 363 -17.90 3.46 39.82
CA TRP A 363 -17.05 4.65 39.92
C TRP A 363 -16.83 5.37 38.60
N HIS A 364 -17.10 4.71 37.47
CA HIS A 364 -17.02 5.29 36.14
C HIS A 364 -18.30 4.99 35.36
N PRO A 365 -18.92 5.97 34.67
CA PRO A 365 -20.21 5.76 34.00
C PRO A 365 -20.13 4.82 32.79
N VAL A 366 -18.99 4.77 32.09
CA VAL A 366 -18.81 3.99 30.85
C VAL A 366 -17.47 3.22 30.79
N PRO A 367 -17.21 2.28 31.71
CA PRO A 367 -15.91 1.61 31.81
C PRO A 367 -15.60 0.72 30.59
N THR A 368 -16.60 0.02 30.04
CA THR A 368 -16.42 -0.83 28.86
C THR A 368 -16.11 0.02 27.63
N ALA A 369 -16.75 1.20 27.50
CA ALA A 369 -16.43 2.13 26.42
C ALA A 369 -14.97 2.58 26.47
N VAL A 370 -14.45 2.97 27.65
CA VAL A 370 -13.04 3.40 27.81
C VAL A 370 -12.07 2.29 27.40
N ALA A 371 -12.35 1.04 27.79
CA ALA A 371 -11.55 -0.10 27.39
C ALA A 371 -11.59 -0.35 25.88
N ALA A 372 -12.78 -0.31 25.27
CA ALA A 372 -12.97 -0.50 23.83
C ALA A 372 -12.25 0.58 23.01
N VAL A 373 -12.32 1.85 23.42
CA VAL A 373 -11.58 2.96 22.79
C VAL A 373 -10.07 2.77 22.92
N THR A 374 -9.60 2.33 24.08
CA THR A 374 -8.17 2.10 24.31
C THR A 374 -7.64 0.99 23.39
N LEU A 375 -8.36 -0.13 23.28
CA LEU A 375 -8.00 -1.23 22.40
C LEU A 375 -8.09 -0.85 20.92
N HIS A 376 -9.12 -0.11 20.54
CA HIS A 376 -9.27 0.42 19.19
C HIS A 376 -8.07 1.29 18.81
N HIS A 377 -7.65 2.19 19.70
CA HIS A 377 -6.48 3.05 19.51
C HIS A 377 -5.18 2.23 19.41
N CYS A 378 -4.96 1.29 20.31
CA CYS A 378 -3.79 0.41 20.30
C CYS A 378 -3.67 -0.39 18.99
N PHE A 379 -4.75 -1.07 18.60
CA PHE A 379 -4.79 -1.82 17.34
C PHE A 379 -4.65 -0.90 16.12
N GLY A 380 -5.28 0.28 16.15
CA GLY A 380 -5.18 1.28 15.09
C GLY A 380 -3.75 1.77 14.85
N ILE A 381 -2.94 1.94 15.90
CA ILE A 381 -1.50 2.27 15.76
C ILE A 381 -0.76 1.14 15.03
N VAL A 382 -0.97 -0.11 15.44
CA VAL A 382 -0.31 -1.28 14.83
C VAL A 382 -0.73 -1.44 13.36
N LEU A 383 -2.04 -1.34 13.07
CA LEU A 383 -2.58 -1.39 11.72
C LEU A 383 -1.98 -0.29 10.83
N LYS A 384 -1.90 0.94 11.34
CA LYS A 384 -1.30 2.07 10.59
C LYS A 384 0.17 1.82 10.27
N GLN A 385 0.96 1.36 11.24
CA GLN A 385 2.37 1.03 11.02
C GLN A 385 2.56 -0.10 9.99
N HIS A 386 1.65 -1.07 9.95
CA HIS A 386 1.66 -2.11 8.91
C HIS A 386 1.38 -1.52 7.53
N LEU A 387 0.32 -0.70 7.41
CA LEU A 387 -0.07 -0.07 6.15
C LEU A 387 1.01 0.84 5.57
N GLU A 388 1.82 1.49 6.41
CA GLU A 388 2.98 2.29 5.97
C GLU A 388 4.11 1.45 5.36
N ARG A 389 4.20 0.14 5.66
CA ARG A 389 5.22 -0.78 5.14
C ARG A 389 4.79 -1.53 3.89
N VAL A 390 3.50 -1.55 3.59
CA VAL A 390 2.93 -2.26 2.45
C VAL A 390 3.31 -1.56 1.14
N THR A 391 3.88 -2.30 0.20
CA THR A 391 4.27 -1.81 -1.13
C THR A 391 3.22 -2.04 -2.22
N GLY A 392 2.24 -2.90 -1.98
CA GLY A 392 1.17 -3.21 -2.94
C GLY A 392 0.01 -3.95 -2.30
N LEU A 393 -1.14 -3.93 -2.97
CA LEU A 393 -2.33 -4.63 -2.50
C LEU A 393 -2.23 -6.13 -2.77
N THR A 394 -2.45 -6.94 -1.73
CA THR A 394 -2.54 -8.40 -1.79
C THR A 394 -3.88 -8.88 -1.22
N ASN A 395 -4.26 -10.13 -1.50
CA ASN A 395 -5.48 -10.73 -0.95
C ASN A 395 -5.41 -10.86 0.58
N GLU A 396 -4.21 -11.12 1.09
CA GLU A 396 -3.89 -11.23 2.51
C GLU A 396 -4.10 -9.89 3.21
N LEU A 397 -3.66 -8.79 2.61
CA LEU A 397 -3.89 -7.46 3.15
C LEU A 397 -5.39 -7.07 3.16
N VAL A 398 -6.13 -7.44 2.11
CA VAL A 398 -7.59 -7.24 2.09
C VAL A 398 -8.26 -8.03 3.21
N ARG A 399 -7.80 -9.25 3.51
CA ARG A 399 -8.27 -10.04 4.67
C ARG A 399 -7.96 -9.33 6.00
N VAL A 400 -6.77 -8.77 6.17
CA VAL A 400 -6.39 -7.99 7.37
C VAL A 400 -7.33 -6.79 7.54
N LEU A 401 -7.49 -5.99 6.48
CA LEU A 401 -8.32 -4.79 6.49
C LEU A 401 -9.80 -5.10 6.80
N HIS A 402 -10.37 -6.15 6.21
CA HIS A 402 -11.73 -6.59 6.56
C HIS A 402 -11.84 -7.12 8.00
N THR A 403 -10.81 -7.78 8.51
CA THR A 403 -10.79 -8.26 9.90
C THR A 403 -10.71 -7.09 10.88
N ALA A 404 -9.88 -6.08 10.59
CA ALA A 404 -9.81 -4.82 11.32
C ALA A 404 -11.17 -4.10 11.33
N GLY A 405 -11.86 -4.02 10.19
CA GLY A 405 -13.19 -3.41 10.11
C GLY A 405 -14.27 -4.18 10.90
N LYS A 406 -14.14 -5.51 11.02
CA LYS A 406 -15.02 -6.31 11.89
C LYS A 406 -14.74 -6.04 13.37
N LEU A 407 -13.46 -5.97 13.75
CA LEU A 407 -13.05 -5.62 15.11
C LEU A 407 -13.57 -4.24 15.50
N GLU A 408 -13.36 -3.23 14.65
CA GLU A 408 -13.84 -1.87 14.87
C GLU A 408 -15.36 -1.84 15.11
N LYS A 409 -16.15 -2.50 14.27
CA LYS A 409 -17.61 -2.57 14.44
C LYS A 409 -18.01 -3.16 15.79
N LYS A 410 -17.31 -4.21 16.24
CA LYS A 410 -17.58 -4.83 17.55
C LYS A 410 -17.20 -3.91 18.72
N LEU A 411 -16.02 -3.28 18.67
CA LEU A 411 -15.58 -2.34 19.70
C LEU A 411 -16.50 -1.12 19.79
N VAL A 412 -16.90 -0.56 18.65
CA VAL A 412 -17.88 0.53 18.57
C VAL A 412 -19.23 0.09 19.14
N GLN A 413 -19.72 -1.10 18.76
CA GLN A 413 -20.97 -1.64 19.32
C GLN A 413 -20.90 -1.74 20.84
N MET A 414 -19.82 -2.30 21.39
CA MET A 414 -19.62 -2.42 22.84
C MET A 414 -19.61 -1.05 23.53
N ALA A 415 -18.94 -0.06 22.95
CA ALA A 415 -18.87 1.29 23.51
C ALA A 415 -20.25 2.01 23.47
N VAL A 416 -21.03 1.79 22.41
CA VAL A 416 -22.41 2.32 22.29
C VAL A 416 -23.35 1.67 23.30
N GLU A 417 -23.28 0.35 23.49
CA GLU A 417 -24.11 -0.37 24.46
C GLU A 417 -23.86 0.12 25.90
N ASP A 418 -22.60 0.35 26.28
CA ASP A 418 -22.25 0.79 27.63
C ASP A 418 -22.61 2.27 27.88
N SER A 419 -22.56 3.10 26.83
CA SER A 419 -22.87 4.53 26.92
C SER A 419 -24.36 4.87 26.91
N ALA A 420 -25.24 3.89 26.63
CA ALA A 420 -26.69 4.08 26.61
C ALA A 420 -27.27 4.55 27.97
N GLU A 421 -26.62 4.21 29.08
CA GLU A 421 -27.06 4.55 30.44
C GLU A 421 -26.38 5.82 31.01
N ALA A 422 -25.46 6.46 30.27
CA ALA A 422 -24.69 7.61 30.74
C ALA A 422 -25.39 8.95 30.42
N GLU A 423 -25.29 9.93 31.32
CA GLU A 423 -25.96 11.25 31.17
C GLU A 423 -25.54 12.03 29.90
N ASP A 424 -24.28 11.90 29.46
CA ASP A 424 -23.77 12.52 28.22
C ASP A 424 -23.84 11.57 27.00
N GLY A 425 -24.46 10.40 27.15
CA GLY A 425 -24.50 9.36 26.11
C GLY A 425 -23.10 8.92 25.63
N GLY A 426 -22.09 9.07 26.48
CA GLY A 426 -20.69 8.73 26.17
C GLY A 426 -20.03 9.57 25.07
N LYS A 427 -20.59 10.73 24.68
CA LYS A 427 -20.10 11.55 23.55
C LYS A 427 -18.62 11.86 23.60
N ARG A 428 -18.09 12.21 24.78
CA ARG A 428 -16.64 12.50 24.96
C ARG A 428 -15.77 11.31 24.55
N ILE A 429 -16.09 10.11 25.03
CA ILE A 429 -15.30 8.89 24.80
C ILE A 429 -15.52 8.38 23.37
N MET A 430 -16.76 8.40 22.87
CA MET A 430 -17.08 7.97 21.50
C MET A 430 -16.41 8.85 20.44
N GLY A 431 -16.19 10.14 20.72
CA GLY A 431 -15.47 11.05 19.81
C GLY A 431 -13.97 10.76 19.68
N GLU A 432 -13.38 9.95 20.57
CA GLU A 432 -11.97 9.54 20.49
C GLU A 432 -11.75 8.41 19.47
N MET A 433 -12.78 7.64 19.11
CA MET A 433 -12.68 6.57 18.11
C MET A 433 -12.70 7.15 16.70
N MET A 434 -11.55 7.11 16.02
CA MET A 434 -11.46 7.44 14.60
C MET A 434 -11.69 6.19 13.76
N SER A 435 -12.60 6.25 12.78
CA SER A 435 -12.83 5.15 11.83
C SER A 435 -11.52 4.70 11.17
N PHE A 436 -11.30 3.39 11.05
CA PHE A 436 -10.20 2.81 10.26
C PHE A 436 -10.38 3.04 8.75
N GLU A 437 -11.58 3.45 8.33
CA GLU A 437 -11.93 3.75 6.94
C GLU A 437 -11.54 2.64 5.96
N VAL A 438 -11.74 1.38 6.37
CA VAL A 438 -11.32 0.18 5.65
C VAL A 438 -11.62 0.24 4.15
N ASP A 439 -12.85 0.62 3.78
CA ASP A 439 -13.26 0.69 2.37
C ASP A 439 -12.51 1.79 1.60
N SER A 440 -12.22 2.95 2.22
CA SER A 440 -11.46 4.03 1.59
C SER A 440 -9.99 3.64 1.38
N VAL A 441 -9.40 2.97 2.38
CA VAL A 441 -8.02 2.46 2.33
C VAL A 441 -7.89 1.42 1.23
N ILE A 442 -8.80 0.45 1.14
CA ILE A 442 -8.80 -0.58 0.08
C ILE A 442 -8.94 0.09 -1.30
N LEU A 443 -9.87 1.04 -1.45
CA LEU A 443 -10.07 1.76 -2.72
C LEU A 443 -8.81 2.53 -3.16
N ASN A 444 -8.11 3.19 -2.23
CA ASN A 444 -6.88 3.92 -2.53
C ASN A 444 -5.74 2.97 -2.90
N LEU A 445 -5.59 1.86 -2.18
CA LEU A 445 -4.60 0.82 -2.50
C LEU A 445 -4.87 0.19 -3.88
N MET A 446 -6.14 -0.05 -4.23
CA MET A 446 -6.52 -0.52 -5.57
C MET A 446 -6.16 0.50 -6.67
N LYS A 447 -6.44 1.79 -6.45
CA LYS A 447 -6.09 2.84 -7.41
C LYS A 447 -4.58 2.88 -7.66
N ASN A 448 -3.77 2.79 -6.61
CA ASN A 448 -2.32 2.75 -6.69
C ASN A 448 -1.81 1.48 -7.39
N TRP A 449 -2.42 0.32 -7.09
CA TRP A 449 -2.11 -0.94 -7.76
C TRP A 449 -2.38 -0.86 -9.26
N ILE A 450 -3.53 -0.32 -9.70
CA ILE A 450 -3.85 -0.11 -11.11
C ILE A 450 -2.79 0.79 -11.77
N ASP A 451 -2.44 1.91 -11.14
CA ASP A 451 -1.49 2.87 -11.69
C ASP A 451 -0.10 2.24 -11.86
N GLU A 452 0.34 1.40 -10.92
CA GLU A 452 1.59 0.66 -10.99
C GLU A 452 1.56 -0.41 -12.09
N ARG A 453 0.48 -1.20 -12.22
CA ARG A 453 0.33 -2.18 -13.31
C ARG A 453 0.32 -1.52 -14.67
N LEU A 454 -0.35 -0.37 -14.82
CA LEU A 454 -0.33 0.43 -16.04
C LEU A 454 1.07 1.02 -16.32
N ARG A 455 1.83 1.40 -15.29
CA ARG A 455 3.22 1.84 -15.41
C ARG A 455 4.10 0.71 -15.95
N MET A 456 4.01 -0.50 -15.39
CA MET A 456 4.71 -1.68 -15.91
C MET A 456 4.29 -1.99 -17.35
N GLY A 457 3.01 -1.85 -17.68
CA GLY A 457 2.49 -1.96 -19.04
C GLY A 457 3.18 -1.00 -20.01
N ARG A 458 3.30 0.29 -19.65
CA ARG A 458 3.99 1.31 -20.46
C ARG A 458 5.46 0.97 -20.67
N GLU A 459 6.15 0.50 -19.63
CA GLU A 459 7.55 0.08 -19.72
C GLU A 459 7.72 -1.17 -20.61
N CYS A 460 6.78 -2.11 -20.54
CA CYS A 460 6.72 -3.25 -21.45
C CYS A 460 6.50 -2.81 -22.90
N ALA A 461 5.55 -1.90 -23.15
CA ALA A 461 5.31 -1.33 -24.48
C ALA A 461 6.53 -0.58 -25.03
N PHE A 462 7.22 0.19 -24.19
CA PHE A 462 8.45 0.89 -24.58
C PHE A 462 9.56 -0.10 -25.00
N ARG A 463 9.84 -1.11 -24.17
CA ARG A 463 10.81 -2.17 -24.49
C ARG A 463 10.42 -2.95 -25.75
N ALA A 464 9.12 -3.17 -25.97
CA ALA A 464 8.61 -3.80 -27.18
C ALA A 464 8.93 -2.97 -28.43
N LYS A 465 8.67 -1.66 -28.38
CA LYS A 465 8.98 -0.72 -29.46
C LYS A 465 10.48 -0.72 -29.78
N GLU A 466 11.35 -0.62 -28.78
CA GLU A 466 12.80 -0.65 -28.98
C GLU A 466 13.31 -1.96 -29.60
N THR A 467 12.82 -3.09 -29.11
CA THR A 467 13.18 -4.42 -29.61
C THR A 467 12.75 -4.58 -31.08
N GLU A 468 11.59 -4.06 -31.44
CA GLU A 468 11.06 -4.13 -32.81
C GLU A 468 11.77 -3.18 -33.78
N VAL A 469 12.25 -2.02 -33.30
CA VAL A 469 13.11 -1.11 -34.07
C VAL A 469 14.50 -1.72 -34.29
N SER A 470 15.12 -2.25 -33.24
CA SER A 470 16.48 -2.82 -33.26
C SER A 470 16.54 -4.17 -33.99
N GLY A 471 15.52 -5.02 -33.80
CA GLY A 471 15.42 -6.39 -34.31
C GLY A 471 15.00 -6.54 -35.78
N SER A 472 14.83 -5.43 -36.53
CA SER A 472 14.63 -5.46 -37.99
C SER A 472 13.37 -6.24 -38.45
N TRP A 473 12.33 -6.36 -37.59
CA TRP A 473 11.05 -7.05 -37.89
C TRP A 473 11.25 -8.35 -38.70
N LEU A 474 12.21 -9.18 -38.29
CA LEU A 474 12.60 -10.35 -39.08
C LEU A 474 11.55 -11.46 -38.94
N PRO A 475 11.20 -12.15 -40.04
CA PRO A 475 10.39 -13.36 -39.96
C PRO A 475 11.17 -14.42 -39.18
N ALA A 476 10.83 -14.64 -37.91
CA ALA A 476 11.27 -15.83 -37.21
C ALA A 476 10.64 -17.04 -37.90
N ARG A 477 11.45 -18.06 -38.22
CA ARG A 477 10.99 -19.30 -38.85
C ARG A 477 9.76 -19.83 -38.11
N ILE A 478 8.70 -20.08 -38.87
CA ILE A 478 7.48 -20.85 -38.58
C ILE A 478 7.58 -21.62 -37.25
N SER A 479 7.30 -20.92 -36.16
CA SER A 479 7.01 -21.45 -34.84
C SER A 479 6.28 -20.33 -34.10
N PRO A 480 5.08 -20.57 -33.56
CA PRO A 480 4.54 -19.63 -32.60
C PRO A 480 5.52 -19.60 -31.42
N CYS A 481 5.77 -18.43 -30.86
CA CYS A 481 6.56 -18.24 -29.64
C CYS A 481 8.10 -18.34 -29.76
N ARG A 482 8.73 -17.23 -30.12
CA ARG A 482 9.73 -16.59 -29.25
C ARG A 482 9.34 -15.11 -29.14
N GLY A 483 9.24 -14.61 -27.90
CA GLY A 483 8.61 -13.35 -27.54
C GLY A 483 9.02 -12.16 -28.41
N GLY A 484 8.06 -11.62 -29.14
CA GLY A 484 8.11 -10.23 -29.59
C GLY A 484 7.41 -9.37 -28.53
N GLY A 485 7.87 -8.14 -28.32
CA GLY A 485 7.40 -7.35 -27.19
C GLY A 485 5.90 -7.07 -27.18
N GLY A 486 5.23 -7.01 -28.34
CA GLY A 486 3.76 -6.93 -28.40
C GLY A 486 3.00 -8.13 -27.83
N VAL A 487 3.59 -9.33 -27.90
CA VAL A 487 3.02 -10.54 -27.28
C VAL A 487 3.11 -10.46 -25.76
N ASP A 488 4.23 -9.98 -25.25
CA ASP A 488 4.46 -9.86 -23.81
C ASP A 488 3.59 -8.75 -23.21
N LEU A 489 3.38 -7.65 -23.94
CA LEU A 489 2.43 -6.60 -23.58
C LEU A 489 1.00 -7.14 -23.41
N MET A 490 0.54 -7.92 -24.40
CA MET A 490 -0.80 -8.50 -24.39
C MET A 490 -0.98 -9.56 -23.30
N LYS A 491 0.07 -10.36 -23.01
CA LYS A 491 0.07 -11.29 -21.88
C LYS A 491 0.01 -10.55 -20.54
N LEU A 492 0.82 -9.52 -20.35
CA LEU A 492 0.83 -8.71 -19.14
C LEU A 492 -0.53 -8.06 -18.90
N ALA A 493 -1.17 -7.52 -19.94
CA ALA A 493 -2.51 -6.97 -19.84
C ALA A 493 -3.54 -8.02 -19.43
N LYS A 494 -3.48 -9.22 -20.02
CA LYS A 494 -4.36 -10.33 -19.64
C LYS A 494 -4.16 -10.75 -18.18
N VAL A 495 -2.92 -10.97 -17.75
CA VAL A 495 -2.59 -11.33 -16.36
C VAL A 495 -3.06 -10.24 -15.39
N THR A 496 -2.89 -8.96 -15.75
CA THR A 496 -3.37 -7.83 -14.93
C THR A 496 -4.89 -7.84 -14.77
N VAL A 497 -5.64 -8.14 -15.82
CA VAL A 497 -7.11 -8.26 -15.72
C VAL A 497 -7.51 -9.46 -14.88
N ASP A 498 -6.84 -10.60 -15.03
CA ASP A 498 -7.13 -11.80 -14.24
C ASP A 498 -6.84 -11.57 -12.74
N GLU A 499 -5.65 -11.03 -12.40
CA GLU A 499 -5.27 -10.66 -11.02
C GLU A 499 -6.22 -9.62 -10.42
N PHE A 500 -6.66 -8.61 -11.19
CA PHE A 500 -7.60 -7.59 -10.71
C PHE A 500 -8.91 -8.19 -10.18
N PHE A 501 -9.40 -9.26 -10.80
CA PHE A 501 -10.65 -9.92 -10.38
C PHE A 501 -10.47 -10.96 -9.27
N GLU A 502 -9.24 -11.42 -9.02
CA GLU A 502 -8.94 -12.22 -7.83
C GLU A 502 -9.01 -11.39 -6.55
N ILE A 503 -8.70 -10.08 -6.63
CA ILE A 503 -8.77 -9.16 -5.49
C ILE A 503 -10.23 -8.82 -5.16
N GLN A 504 -10.71 -9.27 -4.00
CA GLN A 504 -12.10 -9.07 -3.57
C GLN A 504 -12.32 -7.65 -3.01
N VAL A 505 -12.72 -6.69 -3.86
CA VAL A 505 -12.99 -5.30 -3.44
C VAL A 505 -14.44 -4.88 -3.76
N GLY A 506 -15.02 -3.99 -2.94
CA GLY A 506 -16.30 -3.31 -3.19
C GLY A 506 -16.15 -2.04 -4.05
N GLY A 507 -17.17 -1.64 -4.81
CA GLY A 507 -17.08 -0.46 -5.71
C GLY A 507 -16.31 -0.73 -7.01
N ARG A 508 -16.59 -1.86 -7.66
CA ARG A 508 -15.80 -2.39 -8.79
C ARG A 508 -15.91 -1.58 -10.09
N ASP A 509 -17.05 -0.98 -10.37
CA ASP A 509 -17.34 -0.47 -11.72
C ASP A 509 -16.42 0.71 -12.13
N GLU A 510 -16.17 1.66 -11.21
CA GLU A 510 -15.25 2.79 -11.46
C GLU A 510 -13.79 2.33 -11.64
N LEU A 511 -13.36 1.34 -10.85
CA LEU A 511 -12.01 0.79 -10.92
C LEU A 511 -11.80 -0.05 -12.19
N VAL A 512 -12.81 -0.82 -12.60
CA VAL A 512 -12.84 -1.55 -13.87
C VAL A 512 -12.70 -0.58 -15.04
N GLN A 513 -13.45 0.53 -15.02
CA GLN A 513 -13.37 1.55 -16.07
C GLN A 513 -11.97 2.20 -16.12
N LYS A 514 -11.39 2.57 -14.96
CA LYS A 514 -10.03 3.14 -14.89
C LYS A 514 -8.99 2.18 -15.49
N LEU A 515 -9.06 0.89 -15.15
CA LEU A 515 -8.15 -0.12 -15.71
C LEU A 515 -8.37 -0.30 -17.22
N ALA A 516 -9.62 -0.39 -17.66
CA ALA A 516 -9.99 -0.51 -19.06
C ALA A 516 -9.47 0.66 -19.91
N ASP A 517 -9.72 1.90 -19.48
CA ASP A 517 -9.27 3.11 -20.17
C ASP A 517 -7.74 3.18 -20.26
N GLY A 518 -7.05 2.82 -19.17
CA GLY A 518 -5.59 2.77 -19.13
C GLY A 518 -5.00 1.73 -20.09
N LEU A 519 -5.59 0.55 -20.17
CA LEU A 519 -5.19 -0.50 -21.12
C LEU A 519 -5.55 -0.13 -22.56
N ASP A 520 -6.71 0.47 -22.81
CA ASP A 520 -7.13 0.92 -24.13
C ASP A 520 -6.14 1.95 -24.70
N SER A 521 -5.73 2.93 -23.88
CA SER A 521 -4.70 3.92 -24.24
C SER A 521 -3.34 3.27 -24.55
N LEU A 522 -2.91 2.31 -23.70
CA LEU A 522 -1.67 1.55 -23.90
C LEU A 522 -1.68 0.79 -25.23
N PHE A 523 -2.79 0.14 -25.55
CA PHE A 523 -2.95 -0.59 -26.80
C PHE A 523 -2.92 0.36 -28.00
N GLN A 524 -3.65 1.47 -27.96
CA GLN A 524 -3.66 2.46 -29.04
C GLN A 524 -2.25 3.00 -29.34
N ASP A 525 -1.47 3.30 -28.32
CA ASP A 525 -0.09 3.78 -28.48
C ASP A 525 0.80 2.74 -29.18
N TYR A 526 0.70 1.47 -28.77
CA TYR A 526 1.44 0.40 -29.42
C TYR A 526 0.95 0.12 -30.86
N ILE A 527 -0.35 0.12 -31.11
CA ILE A 527 -0.95 -0.06 -32.45
C ILE A 527 -0.50 1.06 -33.40
N SER A 528 -0.52 2.30 -32.93
CA SER A 528 -0.08 3.47 -33.71
C SER A 528 1.39 3.36 -34.10
N PHE A 529 2.23 2.85 -33.20
CA PHE A 529 3.62 2.53 -33.52
C PHE A 529 3.73 1.43 -34.60
N VAL A 530 2.99 0.33 -34.49
CA VAL A 530 3.03 -0.74 -35.51
C VAL A 530 2.56 -0.21 -36.88
N ALA A 531 1.55 0.66 -36.89
CA ALA A 531 1.01 1.29 -38.09
C ALA A 531 1.96 2.31 -38.75
N SER A 532 3.00 2.78 -38.05
CA SER A 532 3.94 3.80 -38.54
C SER A 532 4.87 3.26 -39.65
N CYS A 533 4.33 3.09 -40.86
CA CYS A 533 5.03 2.47 -42.00
C CYS A 533 5.14 3.37 -43.24
N GLY A 534 4.80 4.65 -43.12
CA GLY A 534 4.80 5.62 -44.22
C GLY A 534 3.50 5.61 -45.01
N SER A 535 3.48 6.24 -46.18
CA SER A 535 2.28 6.33 -47.04
C SER A 535 2.50 5.61 -48.35
N LYS A 536 1.42 5.04 -48.93
CA LYS A 536 1.48 4.44 -50.27
C LYS A 536 1.95 5.42 -51.35
N GLN A 537 1.67 6.71 -51.16
CA GLN A 537 2.04 7.77 -52.11
C GLN A 537 3.56 7.92 -52.27
N SER A 538 4.35 7.44 -51.29
CA SER A 538 5.81 7.44 -51.37
C SER A 538 6.36 6.46 -52.41
N TYR A 539 5.57 5.49 -52.86
CA TYR A 539 6.00 4.46 -53.82
C TYR A 539 5.46 4.68 -55.24
N ILE A 540 4.33 5.38 -55.38
CA ILE A 540 3.70 5.60 -56.68
C ILE A 540 4.54 6.61 -57.49
N PRO A 541 4.98 6.28 -58.72
CA PRO A 541 5.74 7.20 -59.55
C PRO A 541 4.96 8.48 -59.88
N ALA A 542 5.66 9.63 -59.88
CA ALA A 542 5.07 10.88 -60.33
C ALA A 542 4.65 10.79 -61.80
N LEU A 543 3.50 11.38 -62.12
CA LEU A 543 2.97 11.35 -63.49
C LEU A 543 3.92 12.07 -64.46
N PRO A 544 4.32 11.45 -65.58
CA PRO A 544 5.19 12.10 -66.55
C PRO A 544 4.45 13.23 -67.26
N GLN A 545 5.23 14.16 -67.81
CA GLN A 545 4.71 15.23 -68.65
C GLN A 545 3.97 14.67 -69.87
N LEU A 546 2.87 15.32 -70.24
CA LEU A 546 2.09 14.94 -71.43
C LEU A 546 2.92 15.21 -72.69
N THR A 547 3.03 14.20 -73.52
CA THR A 547 3.81 14.22 -74.77
C THR A 547 3.03 13.47 -75.84
N ARG A 548 3.20 13.86 -77.10
CA ARG A 548 2.61 13.16 -78.25
C ARG A 548 3.63 12.26 -78.94
N CYS A 549 3.17 11.15 -79.52
CA CYS A 549 4.01 10.17 -80.21
C CYS A 549 4.83 10.80 -81.36
N ASN A 550 6.10 10.40 -81.45
CA ASN A 550 6.90 10.65 -82.65
C ASN A 550 6.59 9.59 -83.68
N GLN A 551 6.05 10.01 -84.81
CA GLN A 551 6.18 9.21 -86.01
C GLN A 551 7.58 9.43 -86.56
N ASP A 552 8.38 8.37 -86.56
CA ASP A 552 9.63 8.32 -87.32
C ASP A 552 9.31 8.72 -88.77
N SER A 553 10.01 9.73 -89.30
CA SER A 553 9.94 10.08 -90.73
C SER A 553 10.22 8.82 -91.56
N MET A 554 9.53 8.60 -92.69
CA MET A 554 9.77 7.46 -93.60
C MET A 554 11.27 7.26 -93.91
N VAL A 555 12.06 8.34 -93.88
CA VAL A 555 13.52 8.32 -94.04
C VAL A 555 14.20 7.52 -92.93
N LEU A 556 13.80 7.65 -91.66
CA LEU A 556 14.40 6.92 -90.54
C LEU A 556 14.07 5.42 -90.58
N GLN A 557 12.88 5.04 -91.07
CA GLN A 557 12.51 3.64 -91.27
C GLN A 557 13.27 2.97 -92.42
N LEU A 558 13.57 3.71 -93.49
CA LEU A 558 14.43 3.25 -94.58
C LEU A 558 15.87 3.02 -94.11
N TRP A 559 16.40 3.88 -93.23
CA TRP A 559 17.74 3.71 -92.65
C TRP A 559 17.83 2.54 -91.65
N LYS A 560 16.78 2.33 -90.83
CA LYS A 560 16.70 1.14 -89.93
C LYS A 560 16.51 -0.18 -90.69
N LYS A 561 15.88 -0.17 -91.87
CA LYS A 561 15.76 -1.35 -92.76
C LYS A 561 17.01 -1.60 -93.62
N ALA A 562 17.82 -0.58 -93.90
CA ALA A 562 19.07 -0.70 -94.64
C ALA A 562 20.27 -1.13 -93.77
N ALA A 563 20.18 -0.96 -92.45
CA ALA A 563 21.20 -1.44 -91.50
C ALA A 563 20.87 -2.87 -91.02
N THR A 564 21.17 -3.88 -91.84
CA THR A 564 21.27 -5.28 -91.38
C THR A 564 22.51 -5.45 -90.48
N PRO A 565 22.42 -6.07 -89.29
CA PRO A 565 23.59 -6.37 -88.49
C PRO A 565 24.30 -7.63 -89.03
N CYS A 566 25.51 -7.45 -89.55
CA CYS A 566 26.46 -8.55 -89.76
C CYS A 566 26.87 -9.14 -88.40
N LYS A 567 26.77 -10.46 -88.27
CA LYS A 567 27.37 -11.23 -87.18
C LYS A 567 28.89 -11.30 -87.38
N ALA A 568 29.67 -10.74 -86.46
CA ALA A 568 31.06 -11.16 -86.17
C ALA A 568 31.49 -10.53 -84.83
N GLY A 569 32.18 -11.31 -84.00
CA GLY A 569 32.57 -10.92 -82.65
C GLY A 569 33.85 -10.08 -82.53
N ILE A 570 34.28 -9.99 -81.27
CA ILE A 570 35.57 -9.48 -80.74
C ILE A 570 35.57 -8.00 -80.31
N ASP A 571 35.32 -7.79 -79.00
CA ASP A 571 36.20 -7.22 -77.93
C ASP A 571 37.15 -6.00 -78.19
N PRO A 572 37.63 -5.30 -77.13
CA PRO A 572 37.24 -3.92 -76.83
C PRO A 572 38.42 -2.91 -76.79
N GLY A 573 38.14 -1.60 -76.84
CA GLY A 573 39.07 -0.59 -76.34
C GLY A 573 39.10 0.76 -77.06
N LEU A 574 38.97 1.81 -76.25
CA LEU A 574 39.47 3.19 -76.45
C LEU A 574 38.83 4.04 -77.57
N LEU A 575 38.09 5.08 -77.16
CA LEU A 575 38.61 6.47 -77.20
C LEU A 575 37.63 7.47 -76.57
N HIS A 576 38.24 8.44 -75.91
CA HIS A 576 37.72 9.51 -75.05
C HIS A 576 36.82 10.57 -75.74
N ALA A 577 35.77 11.01 -75.01
CA ALA A 577 35.35 12.38 -74.62
C ALA A 577 35.52 13.60 -75.59
N PRO A 578 34.75 14.72 -75.47
CA PRO A 578 34.05 15.21 -74.26
C PRO A 578 32.62 15.78 -74.43
N CYS A 579 31.84 15.68 -73.35
CA CYS A 579 30.64 16.48 -73.11
C CYS A 579 30.97 17.68 -72.20
N LYS A 580 30.44 18.87 -72.53
CA LYS A 580 30.39 20.03 -71.63
C LYS A 580 28.94 20.27 -71.17
N ALA A 581 28.80 20.43 -69.84
CA ALA A 581 27.79 21.17 -69.06
C ALA A 581 26.31 20.79 -69.24
N GLY A 582 25.49 20.53 -68.21
CA GLY A 582 25.65 20.58 -66.76
C GLY A 582 24.27 20.34 -66.09
N ILE A 583 24.29 20.26 -64.76
CA ILE A 583 23.16 20.24 -63.80
C ILE A 583 22.73 18.83 -63.30
N ASP A 584 23.39 18.46 -62.20
CA ASP A 584 22.92 17.80 -60.97
C ASP A 584 21.82 16.73 -61.04
N ARG A 585 22.26 15.46 -60.99
CA ARG A 585 21.53 14.37 -60.34
C ARG A 585 22.42 13.73 -59.28
N ARG A 586 21.94 13.74 -58.03
CA ARG A 586 22.50 13.00 -56.91
C ARG A 586 22.55 11.51 -57.24
N SER A 587 23.77 10.98 -57.16
CA SER A 587 24.16 9.59 -57.37
C SER A 587 23.61 8.66 -56.29
N PHE A 588 23.03 7.54 -56.71
CA PHE A 588 23.04 6.29 -55.93
C PHE A 588 23.99 5.32 -56.63
N HIS A 589 25.13 5.05 -56.01
CA HIS A 589 26.00 3.93 -56.38
C HIS A 589 25.37 2.61 -55.92
N PRO A 590 25.42 1.52 -56.71
CA PRO A 590 25.30 0.18 -56.16
C PRO A 590 26.68 -0.27 -55.67
N VAL A 591 26.80 -0.51 -54.36
CA VAL A 591 27.93 -1.21 -53.75
C VAL A 591 27.88 -2.67 -54.20
N ARG A 592 28.90 -3.10 -54.93
CA ARG A 592 29.20 -4.49 -55.26
C ARG A 592 30.09 -5.05 -54.15
N MET A 593 29.67 -6.13 -53.50
CA MET A 593 30.55 -6.98 -52.70
C MET A 593 30.78 -8.33 -53.40
N PRO A 594 31.94 -8.98 -53.21
CA PRO A 594 32.41 -10.08 -54.07
C PRO A 594 32.10 -11.47 -53.50
N GLY A 595 31.94 -12.45 -54.39
CA GLY A 595 32.04 -13.88 -54.07
C GLY A 595 30.86 -14.72 -54.55
N GLY A 596 31.12 -15.66 -55.46
CA GLY A 596 30.19 -16.73 -55.83
C GLY A 596 30.17 -17.03 -57.32
N ALA A 597 30.64 -18.22 -57.68
CA ALA A 597 30.94 -18.69 -59.02
C ALA A 597 29.79 -18.62 -60.04
N ALA A 598 30.17 -18.41 -61.29
CA ALA A 598 29.34 -18.61 -62.46
C ALA A 598 28.89 -20.07 -62.56
N GLY A 599 27.57 -20.29 -62.66
CA GLY A 599 26.95 -21.59 -62.89
C GLY A 599 25.48 -21.42 -63.27
N ASP A 600 25.16 -21.81 -64.50
CA ASP A 600 23.86 -22.07 -65.14
C ASP A 600 22.58 -21.35 -64.65
N ILE A 601 22.07 -20.48 -65.52
CA ILE A 601 20.75 -19.86 -65.44
C ILE A 601 19.68 -20.91 -65.78
N THR A 602 19.21 -21.61 -64.75
CA THR A 602 17.88 -22.20 -64.76
C THR A 602 16.86 -21.11 -64.40
N ASN A 603 15.91 -20.88 -65.31
CA ASN A 603 14.84 -19.88 -65.22
C ASN A 603 13.81 -20.22 -64.10
N HIS A 604 14.23 -20.13 -62.83
CA HIS A 604 13.29 -20.09 -61.71
C HIS A 604 13.05 -18.63 -61.30
N PRO A 605 11.87 -18.05 -61.59
CA PRO A 605 11.55 -16.70 -61.14
C PRO A 605 11.55 -16.68 -59.60
N ARG A 606 12.43 -15.87 -59.00
CA ARG A 606 12.46 -15.66 -57.54
C ARG A 606 11.46 -14.57 -57.15
N PRO A 607 10.83 -14.64 -55.96
CA PRO A 607 10.02 -13.55 -55.43
C PRO A 607 10.84 -12.26 -55.36
N THR A 608 10.22 -11.13 -55.71
CA THR A 608 10.85 -9.80 -55.68
C THR A 608 10.66 -9.10 -54.33
N ALA A 609 9.76 -9.60 -53.47
CA ALA A 609 9.47 -9.00 -52.17
C ALA A 609 10.75 -8.80 -51.34
N SER A 610 11.12 -7.55 -51.10
CA SER A 610 12.29 -7.16 -50.33
C SER A 610 12.09 -7.44 -48.84
N ARG A 611 13.19 -7.40 -48.07
CA ARG A 611 13.11 -7.45 -46.60
C ARG A 611 12.17 -6.35 -46.07
N GLY A 612 12.17 -5.16 -46.69
CA GLY A 612 11.25 -4.08 -46.32
C GLY A 612 9.77 -4.46 -46.42
N THR A 613 9.39 -5.19 -47.46
CA THR A 613 8.01 -5.67 -47.66
C THR A 613 7.67 -6.82 -46.71
N GLN A 614 8.61 -7.75 -46.49
CA GLN A 614 8.42 -8.82 -45.50
C GLN A 614 8.22 -8.26 -44.07
N ARG A 615 8.91 -7.18 -43.69
CA ARG A 615 8.68 -6.50 -42.40
C ARG A 615 7.25 -5.96 -42.28
N LEU A 616 6.65 -5.47 -43.36
CA LEU A 616 5.25 -5.02 -43.36
C LEU A 616 4.27 -6.20 -43.19
N TYR A 617 4.59 -7.38 -43.74
CA TYR A 617 3.80 -8.59 -43.47
C TYR A 617 3.86 -9.02 -42.01
N VAL A 618 5.03 -8.93 -41.37
CA VAL A 618 5.16 -9.20 -39.92
C VAL A 618 4.32 -8.21 -39.11
N ARG A 619 4.37 -6.91 -39.43
CA ARG A 619 3.51 -5.89 -38.79
C ARG A 619 2.02 -6.20 -38.96
N LEU A 620 1.60 -6.62 -40.15
CA LEU A 620 0.22 -7.01 -40.41
C LEU A 620 -0.20 -8.22 -39.56
N ASN A 621 0.65 -9.25 -39.45
CA ASN A 621 0.43 -10.37 -38.54
C ASN A 621 0.33 -9.93 -37.08
N THR A 622 1.20 -9.02 -36.62
CA THR A 622 1.14 -8.46 -35.26
C THR A 622 -0.21 -7.81 -35.01
N LEU A 623 -0.68 -6.94 -35.91
CA LEU A 623 -1.98 -6.27 -35.77
C LEU A 623 -3.16 -7.26 -35.67
N HIS A 624 -3.16 -8.31 -36.50
CA HIS A 624 -4.18 -9.36 -36.42
C HIS A 624 -4.09 -10.19 -35.12
N TYR A 625 -2.89 -10.39 -34.58
CA TYR A 625 -2.70 -11.00 -33.26
C TYR A 625 -3.26 -10.10 -32.16
N LEU A 626 -2.92 -8.80 -32.16
CA LEU A 626 -3.44 -7.83 -31.19
C LEU A 626 -4.98 -7.83 -31.19
N LEU A 627 -5.60 -7.81 -32.37
CA LEU A 627 -7.07 -7.87 -32.51
C LEU A 627 -7.66 -9.12 -31.84
N GLY A 628 -7.01 -10.27 -31.98
CA GLY A 628 -7.44 -11.51 -31.37
C GLY A 628 -7.37 -11.49 -29.84
N VAL A 629 -6.28 -10.94 -29.27
CA VAL A 629 -6.11 -10.87 -27.82
C VAL A 629 -7.00 -9.80 -27.19
N LEU A 630 -7.16 -8.65 -27.84
CA LEU A 630 -8.09 -7.60 -27.40
C LEU A 630 -9.50 -8.15 -27.17
N HIS A 631 -10.00 -8.99 -28.07
CA HIS A 631 -11.29 -9.63 -27.91
C HIS A 631 -11.35 -10.58 -26.69
N SER A 632 -10.25 -11.27 -26.38
CA SER A 632 -10.18 -12.13 -25.19
C SER A 632 -10.21 -11.32 -23.90
N ILE A 633 -9.48 -10.20 -23.83
CA ILE A 633 -9.39 -9.36 -22.62
C ILE A 633 -10.74 -8.67 -22.38
N ASP A 634 -11.39 -8.17 -23.43
CA ASP A 634 -12.72 -7.57 -23.38
C ASP A 634 -13.78 -8.54 -22.84
N LYS A 635 -13.68 -9.80 -23.26
CA LYS A 635 -14.56 -10.88 -22.77
C LYS A 635 -14.34 -11.17 -21.29
N SER A 636 -13.10 -11.17 -20.81
CA SER A 636 -12.81 -11.31 -19.37
C SER A 636 -13.43 -10.16 -18.57
N LEU A 637 -13.17 -8.91 -18.96
CA LEU A 637 -13.74 -7.72 -18.29
C LEU A 637 -15.28 -7.76 -18.27
N SER A 638 -15.91 -8.13 -19.39
CA SER A 638 -17.36 -8.23 -19.52
C SER A 638 -17.97 -9.37 -18.68
N PHE A 639 -17.25 -10.48 -18.49
CA PHE A 639 -17.72 -11.62 -17.72
C PHE A 639 -17.81 -11.30 -16.22
N PHE A 640 -16.79 -10.61 -15.69
CA PHE A 640 -16.70 -10.29 -14.26
C PHE A 640 -17.43 -9.01 -13.86
N SER A 641 -17.84 -8.17 -14.81
CA SER A 641 -18.63 -6.94 -14.56
C SER A 641 -20.15 -7.19 -14.48
N ARG A 642 -20.61 -8.45 -14.49
CA ARG A 642 -22.05 -8.74 -14.32
C ARG A 642 -22.45 -8.59 -12.86
N PRO A 643 -23.43 -7.72 -12.52
CA PRO A 643 -23.99 -7.71 -11.17
C PRO A 643 -24.67 -9.05 -10.89
N GLY A 644 -24.39 -9.63 -9.72
CA GLY A 644 -25.06 -10.84 -9.23
C GLY A 644 -26.59 -10.65 -9.15
N PRO A 645 -27.36 -11.75 -9.13
CA PRO A 645 -28.83 -11.66 -9.15
C PRO A 645 -29.33 -11.06 -7.84
N SER A 646 -29.74 -9.78 -7.86
CA SER A 646 -30.55 -9.24 -6.78
C SER A 646 -32.00 -9.74 -6.96
N PRO A 647 -32.68 -10.21 -5.89
CA PRO A 647 -34.06 -10.61 -5.95
C PRO A 647 -34.95 -9.38 -5.75
N SER A 648 -35.40 -8.76 -6.85
CA SER A 648 -36.49 -7.78 -6.82
C SER A 648 -37.61 -8.22 -7.77
N PRO A 649 -38.87 -8.27 -7.33
CA PRO A 649 -39.96 -8.81 -8.14
C PRO A 649 -40.59 -7.75 -9.05
N ARG A 650 -40.58 -8.07 -10.35
CA ARG A 650 -41.66 -7.88 -11.34
C ARG A 650 -42.05 -6.46 -11.76
N THR A 651 -41.68 -6.13 -13.01
CA THR A 651 -42.57 -5.44 -13.97
C THR A 651 -42.32 -6.01 -15.39
N PRO A 652 -43.36 -6.32 -16.19
CA PRO A 652 -43.19 -7.05 -17.44
C PRO A 652 -42.92 -6.14 -18.66
N MET A 653 -41.92 -6.55 -19.43
CA MET A 653 -41.63 -6.38 -20.87
C MET A 653 -42.09 -5.12 -21.61
N LEU A 654 -41.10 -4.36 -22.14
CA LEU A 654 -41.07 -3.92 -23.54
C LEU A 654 -39.60 -3.89 -24.07
N SER A 655 -39.39 -4.52 -25.23
CA SER A 655 -38.22 -4.44 -26.12
C SER A 655 -36.85 -4.95 -25.62
N ARG A 656 -36.68 -6.28 -25.62
CA ARG A 656 -35.37 -6.94 -25.51
C ARG A 656 -34.61 -6.86 -26.85
N ARG A 657 -34.13 -5.67 -27.23
CA ARG A 657 -32.90 -5.62 -28.04
C ARG A 657 -31.79 -6.18 -27.15
N ARG A 658 -31.04 -7.16 -27.64
CA ARG A 658 -29.78 -7.59 -27.03
C ARG A 658 -28.88 -6.35 -26.98
N ALA A 659 -28.89 -5.62 -25.87
CA ALA A 659 -27.86 -4.64 -25.59
C ALA A 659 -26.55 -5.44 -25.52
N ALA A 660 -25.68 -5.24 -26.51
CA ALA A 660 -24.31 -5.69 -26.42
C ALA A 660 -23.75 -5.19 -25.09
N GLY A 661 -23.03 -6.03 -24.36
CA GLY A 661 -22.36 -5.60 -23.13
C GLY A 661 -21.44 -4.41 -23.40
N PRO A 662 -21.06 -3.65 -22.36
CA PRO A 662 -20.13 -2.54 -22.51
C PRO A 662 -18.84 -3.05 -23.17
N THR A 663 -18.50 -2.45 -24.30
CA THR A 663 -17.29 -2.75 -25.04
C THR A 663 -16.19 -1.83 -24.56
N HIS A 664 -15.23 -2.34 -23.80
CA HIS A 664 -14.25 -1.52 -23.10
C HIS A 664 -13.14 -0.99 -24.02
N PHE A 665 -12.87 -1.69 -25.12
CA PHE A 665 -11.76 -1.39 -26.04
C PHE A 665 -12.22 -0.88 -27.42
N ASP A 666 -13.28 -0.10 -27.51
CA ASP A 666 -13.83 0.37 -28.79
C ASP A 666 -12.82 1.18 -29.61
N LEU A 667 -12.07 2.06 -28.94
CA LEU A 667 -11.10 2.92 -29.61
C LEU A 667 -9.85 2.14 -30.03
N ALA A 668 -9.30 1.22 -29.22
CA ALA A 668 -8.25 0.33 -29.68
C ALA A 668 -8.72 -0.57 -30.83
N ARG A 669 -9.93 -1.14 -30.80
CA ARG A 669 -10.45 -1.98 -31.90
C ARG A 669 -10.58 -1.19 -33.20
N SER A 670 -11.15 0.01 -33.16
CA SER A 670 -11.21 0.90 -34.32
C SER A 670 -9.82 1.22 -34.88
N THR A 671 -8.88 1.54 -33.99
CA THR A 671 -7.49 1.85 -34.34
C THR A 671 -6.76 0.66 -34.97
N VAL A 672 -6.93 -0.57 -34.45
CA VAL A 672 -6.35 -1.78 -35.06
C VAL A 672 -6.91 -2.01 -36.46
N HIS A 673 -8.22 -1.87 -36.66
CA HIS A 673 -8.83 -2.07 -37.98
C HIS A 673 -8.31 -1.06 -39.01
N ALA A 674 -8.18 0.22 -38.63
CA ALA A 674 -7.59 1.24 -39.48
C ALA A 674 -6.10 0.93 -39.79
N ALA A 675 -5.33 0.52 -38.79
CA ALA A 675 -3.93 0.14 -38.94
C ALA A 675 -3.74 -1.07 -39.88
N ILE A 676 -4.59 -2.10 -39.77
CA ILE A 676 -4.57 -3.29 -40.63
C ILE A 676 -4.74 -2.90 -42.10
N LEU A 677 -5.74 -2.06 -42.39
CA LEU A 677 -6.00 -1.57 -43.74
C LEU A 677 -4.81 -0.76 -44.27
N HIS A 678 -4.29 0.16 -43.46
CA HIS A 678 -3.17 1.02 -43.84
C HIS A 678 -1.89 0.22 -44.15
N VAL A 679 -1.50 -0.70 -43.25
CA VAL A 679 -0.28 -1.51 -43.44
C VAL A 679 -0.41 -2.43 -44.67
N ALA A 680 -1.59 -3.02 -44.90
CA ALA A 680 -1.84 -3.85 -46.09
C ALA A 680 -1.71 -3.04 -47.39
N GLU A 681 -2.28 -1.83 -47.42
CA GLU A 681 -2.19 -0.91 -48.56
C GLU A 681 -0.74 -0.48 -48.86
N VAL A 682 0.01 -0.10 -47.82
CA VAL A 682 1.43 0.30 -47.93
C VAL A 682 2.29 -0.88 -48.41
N ALA A 683 2.06 -2.08 -47.87
CA ALA A 683 2.77 -3.30 -48.27
C ALA A 683 2.53 -3.65 -49.75
N ALA A 684 1.28 -3.58 -50.19
CA ALA A 684 0.91 -3.85 -51.57
C ALA A 684 1.56 -2.86 -52.55
N ASN A 685 1.47 -1.55 -52.26
CA ASN A 685 2.05 -0.53 -53.12
C ASN A 685 3.57 -0.61 -53.16
N ARG A 686 4.23 -0.87 -52.03
CA ARG A 686 5.68 -1.12 -51.99
C ARG A 686 6.06 -2.34 -52.83
N LEU A 687 5.32 -3.45 -52.70
CA LEU A 687 5.61 -4.67 -53.46
C LEU A 687 5.53 -4.43 -54.97
N ILE A 688 4.48 -3.74 -55.42
CA ILE A 688 4.21 -3.56 -56.85
C ILE A 688 5.07 -2.44 -57.46
N PHE A 689 5.09 -1.26 -56.85
CA PHE A 689 5.73 -0.07 -57.44
C PHE A 689 7.21 0.08 -57.10
N LEU A 690 7.72 -0.57 -56.05
CA LEU A 690 9.14 -0.53 -55.70
C LEU A 690 9.84 -1.87 -55.97
N ASP A 691 9.38 -2.95 -55.34
CA ASP A 691 10.08 -4.23 -55.41
C ASP A 691 9.91 -4.91 -56.79
N SER A 692 8.73 -4.76 -57.41
CA SER A 692 8.41 -5.36 -58.71
C SER A 692 8.47 -4.36 -59.88
N SER A 693 8.99 -3.15 -59.64
CA SER A 693 9.04 -2.04 -60.61
C SER A 693 9.70 -2.44 -61.92
N GLN A 694 10.82 -3.17 -61.86
CA GLN A 694 11.53 -3.65 -63.04
C GLN A 694 10.61 -4.47 -63.97
N SER A 695 9.74 -5.29 -63.40
CA SER A 695 8.85 -6.19 -64.14
C SER A 695 7.52 -5.55 -64.55
N PHE A 696 6.95 -4.68 -63.71
CA PHE A 696 5.69 -4.00 -64.00
C PHE A 696 5.93 -2.73 -64.83
N TYR A 697 6.81 -1.85 -64.38
CA TYR A 697 6.95 -0.49 -64.88
C TYR A 697 8.12 -0.26 -65.84
N ASP A 698 9.19 -1.06 -65.79
CA ASP A 698 10.35 -0.86 -66.69
C ASP A 698 10.36 -1.81 -67.90
N SER A 699 9.58 -2.90 -67.85
CA SER A 699 9.59 -3.93 -68.91
C SER A 699 8.30 -4.00 -69.73
N LEU A 700 7.12 -3.89 -69.08
CA LEU A 700 5.84 -4.13 -69.75
C LEU A 700 5.60 -3.13 -70.90
N TYR A 701 5.35 -3.62 -72.11
CA TYR A 701 5.07 -2.87 -73.34
C TYR A 701 6.16 -1.87 -73.79
N VAL A 702 7.37 -1.95 -73.24
CA VAL A 702 8.48 -1.12 -73.72
C VAL A 702 8.89 -1.57 -75.13
N GLY A 703 9.01 -0.63 -76.06
CA GLY A 703 9.28 -0.91 -77.48
C GLY A 703 8.02 -1.27 -78.26
N SER A 704 7.40 -2.42 -77.98
CA SER A 704 6.18 -2.90 -78.64
C SER A 704 5.36 -3.83 -77.74
N VAL A 705 4.04 -3.80 -77.89
CA VAL A 705 3.12 -4.70 -77.16
C VAL A 705 3.41 -6.17 -77.49
N ALA A 706 3.71 -6.49 -78.74
CA ALA A 706 3.96 -7.87 -79.17
C ALA A 706 5.23 -8.47 -78.55
N GLU A 707 6.27 -7.64 -78.33
CA GLU A 707 7.59 -8.08 -77.85
C GLU A 707 7.65 -8.13 -76.31
N ALA A 708 6.93 -7.23 -75.63
CA ALA A 708 7.02 -7.04 -74.19
C ALA A 708 5.67 -7.29 -73.47
N ARG A 709 5.12 -8.50 -73.62
CA ARG A 709 3.83 -8.96 -73.03
C ARG A 709 3.89 -9.14 -71.51
N ILE A 710 2.72 -9.19 -70.84
CA ILE A 710 2.62 -9.28 -69.37
C ILE A 710 3.11 -10.60 -68.74
N ARG A 711 3.29 -11.67 -69.53
CA ARG A 711 3.55 -13.03 -69.01
C ARG A 711 4.73 -13.11 -68.01
N PRO A 712 5.90 -12.47 -68.22
CA PRO A 712 7.00 -12.47 -67.25
C PRO A 712 6.60 -11.83 -65.91
N THR A 713 5.87 -10.73 -65.95
CA THR A 713 5.34 -10.01 -64.77
C THR A 713 4.38 -10.90 -63.97
N LEU A 714 3.48 -11.64 -64.64
CA LEU A 714 2.56 -12.57 -63.98
C LEU A 714 3.27 -13.72 -63.26
N ARG A 715 4.41 -14.20 -63.80
CA ARG A 715 5.20 -15.24 -63.11
C ARG A 715 5.78 -14.72 -61.79
N ILE A 716 6.30 -13.49 -61.79
CA ILE A 716 6.83 -12.83 -60.58
C ILE A 716 5.71 -12.59 -59.58
N LEU A 717 4.56 -12.08 -60.04
CA LEU A 717 3.39 -11.84 -59.20
C LEU A 717 2.92 -13.12 -58.49
N LYS A 718 2.82 -14.26 -59.21
CA LYS A 718 2.46 -15.56 -58.61
C LYS A 718 3.44 -15.98 -57.51
N GLN A 719 4.75 -15.79 -57.73
CA GLN A 719 5.77 -16.12 -56.72
C GLN A 719 5.66 -15.20 -55.49
N ASN A 720 5.38 -13.92 -55.69
CA ASN A 720 5.13 -12.98 -54.59
C ASN A 720 3.88 -13.33 -53.79
N LEU A 721 2.80 -13.74 -54.45
CA LEU A 721 1.58 -14.20 -53.77
C LEU A 721 1.82 -15.49 -52.98
N SER A 722 2.58 -16.45 -53.54
CA SER A 722 2.97 -17.67 -52.82
C SER A 722 3.82 -17.37 -51.59
N LEU A 723 4.74 -16.41 -51.67
CA LEU A 723 5.54 -15.97 -50.52
C LEU A 723 4.68 -15.24 -49.48
N LEU A 724 3.73 -14.41 -49.91
CA LEU A 724 2.83 -13.72 -49.00
C LEU A 724 2.00 -14.72 -48.19
N VAL A 725 1.41 -15.72 -48.85
CA VAL A 725 0.59 -16.74 -48.19
C VAL A 725 1.41 -17.58 -47.20
N SER A 726 2.71 -17.80 -47.45
CA SER A 726 3.57 -18.53 -46.51
C SER A 726 4.04 -17.70 -45.31
N VAL A 727 4.00 -16.36 -45.38
CA VAL A 727 4.42 -15.46 -44.30
C VAL A 727 3.23 -14.96 -43.48
N LEU A 728 2.10 -14.67 -44.12
CA LEU A 728 0.92 -14.14 -43.44
C LEU A 728 0.06 -15.24 -42.81
N THR A 729 -0.52 -14.93 -41.66
CA THR A 729 -1.56 -15.74 -41.03
C THR A 729 -2.83 -15.77 -41.88
N ASP A 730 -3.61 -16.86 -41.80
CA ASP A 730 -4.82 -17.07 -42.60
C ASP A 730 -5.82 -15.90 -42.53
N ARG A 731 -5.90 -15.23 -41.36
CA ARG A 731 -6.77 -14.06 -41.16
C ARG A 731 -6.30 -12.81 -41.90
N ALA A 732 -5.01 -12.68 -42.15
CA ALA A 732 -4.39 -11.52 -42.82
C ALA A 732 -4.33 -11.67 -44.34
N GLN A 733 -4.33 -12.91 -44.86
CA GLN A 733 -4.12 -13.21 -46.27
C GLN A 733 -5.17 -12.56 -47.21
N PRO A 734 -6.50 -12.67 -46.99
CA PRO A 734 -7.48 -12.17 -47.95
C PRO A 734 -7.36 -10.66 -48.22
N LEU A 735 -7.17 -9.87 -47.16
CA LEU A 735 -7.01 -8.42 -47.29
C LEU A 735 -5.71 -8.05 -48.00
N ALA A 736 -4.59 -8.69 -47.63
CA ALA A 736 -3.30 -8.40 -48.24
C ALA A 736 -3.28 -8.74 -49.74
N VAL A 737 -3.88 -9.87 -50.14
CA VAL A 737 -4.03 -10.25 -51.55
C VAL A 737 -4.95 -9.27 -52.28
N LYS A 738 -6.05 -8.83 -51.66
CA LYS A 738 -6.94 -7.80 -52.23
C LYS A 738 -6.20 -6.49 -52.52
N GLU A 739 -5.37 -6.01 -51.60
CA GLU A 739 -4.63 -4.76 -51.80
C GLU A 739 -3.52 -4.91 -52.85
N ILE A 740 -2.85 -6.06 -52.94
CA ILE A 740 -1.90 -6.36 -54.03
C ILE A 740 -2.60 -6.39 -55.39
N MET A 741 -3.81 -6.96 -55.46
CA MET A 741 -4.62 -6.96 -56.67
C MET A 741 -4.92 -5.54 -57.13
N LYS A 742 -5.42 -4.68 -56.23
CA LYS A 742 -5.68 -3.27 -56.54
C LYS A 742 -4.41 -2.55 -57.02
N ALA A 743 -3.31 -2.69 -56.29
CA ALA A 743 -2.03 -2.09 -56.68
C ALA A 743 -1.53 -2.61 -58.04
N SER A 744 -1.77 -3.88 -58.37
CA SER A 744 -1.41 -4.47 -59.67
C SER A 744 -2.25 -3.90 -60.82
N PHE A 745 -3.55 -3.68 -60.60
CA PHE A 745 -4.42 -3.01 -61.58
C PHE A 745 -4.03 -1.54 -61.75
N GLU A 746 -3.72 -0.85 -60.66
CA GLU A 746 -3.23 0.53 -60.70
C GLU A 746 -1.90 0.63 -61.46
N ALA A 747 -0.95 -0.28 -61.22
CA ALA A 747 0.31 -0.36 -61.95
C ALA A 747 0.11 -0.65 -63.44
N PHE A 748 -0.82 -1.55 -63.79
CA PHE A 748 -1.18 -1.83 -65.18
C PHE A 748 -1.73 -0.57 -65.88
N LEU A 749 -2.61 0.18 -65.21
CA LEU A 749 -3.12 1.45 -65.72
C LEU A 749 -2.04 2.53 -65.83
N MET A 750 -1.15 2.61 -64.85
CA MET A 750 0.01 3.51 -64.89
C MET A 750 0.92 3.22 -66.09
N VAL A 751 1.11 1.95 -66.46
CA VAL A 751 1.87 1.58 -67.66
C VAL A 751 1.19 2.05 -68.95
N LEU A 752 -0.14 1.91 -69.03
CA LEU A 752 -0.91 2.31 -70.21
C LEU A 752 -1.05 3.83 -70.38
N LEU A 753 -1.21 4.57 -69.27
CA LEU A 753 -1.59 5.99 -69.28
C LEU A 753 -0.45 6.94 -68.89
N ALA A 754 0.57 6.42 -68.22
CA ALA A 754 1.64 7.19 -67.61
C ALA A 754 3.02 6.50 -67.76
N GLY A 755 3.17 5.52 -68.65
CA GLY A 755 4.39 4.71 -68.76
C GLY A 755 5.58 5.36 -69.48
N GLY A 756 5.58 6.69 -69.67
CA GLY A 756 6.70 7.42 -70.28
C GLY A 756 6.84 7.24 -71.81
N SER A 757 7.95 7.72 -72.38
CA SER A 757 8.13 7.83 -73.84
C SER A 757 8.39 6.50 -74.56
N GLY A 758 8.84 5.47 -73.84
CA GLY A 758 9.18 4.15 -74.42
C GLY A 758 7.98 3.27 -74.82
N ARG A 759 6.75 3.79 -74.74
CA ARG A 759 5.50 3.04 -74.96
C ARG A 759 4.53 3.79 -75.87
N ALA A 760 4.15 3.17 -76.97
CA ALA A 760 3.12 3.68 -77.87
C ALA A 760 2.19 2.52 -78.28
N PHE A 761 0.90 2.81 -78.41
CA PHE A 761 -0.13 1.80 -78.64
C PHE A 761 -0.90 2.08 -79.93
N ALA A 762 -1.00 1.09 -80.80
CA ALA A 762 -1.87 1.11 -81.97
C ALA A 762 -3.24 0.49 -81.62
N ARG A 763 -4.25 0.72 -82.47
CA ARG A 763 -5.57 0.10 -82.29
C ARG A 763 -5.51 -1.43 -82.39
N THR A 764 -4.60 -1.94 -83.21
CA THR A 764 -4.35 -3.38 -83.39
C THR A 764 -3.78 -4.05 -82.14
N ASP A 765 -3.21 -3.30 -81.20
CA ASP A 765 -2.64 -3.85 -79.96
C ASP A 765 -3.71 -4.18 -78.91
N HIS A 766 -4.95 -3.70 -79.10
CA HIS A 766 -6.04 -3.85 -78.13
C HIS A 766 -6.25 -5.31 -77.70
N ASP A 767 -6.32 -6.24 -78.65
CA ASP A 767 -6.66 -7.64 -78.34
C ASP A 767 -5.58 -8.29 -77.45
N MET A 768 -4.31 -7.94 -77.67
CA MET A 768 -3.19 -8.38 -76.84
C MET A 768 -3.23 -7.77 -75.44
N ILE A 769 -3.58 -6.48 -75.32
CA ILE A 769 -3.72 -5.78 -74.03
C ILE A 769 -4.92 -6.33 -73.24
N ALA A 770 -6.04 -6.60 -73.91
CA ALA A 770 -7.24 -7.19 -73.31
C ALA A 770 -6.98 -8.62 -72.82
N GLU A 771 -6.28 -9.44 -73.61
CA GLU A 771 -5.83 -10.77 -73.20
C GLU A 771 -4.91 -10.69 -71.97
N ASP A 772 -3.98 -9.74 -71.95
CA ASP A 772 -3.05 -9.52 -70.82
C ASP A 772 -3.78 -9.10 -69.54
N LEU A 773 -4.78 -8.23 -69.62
CA LEU A 773 -5.64 -7.87 -68.48
C LEU A 773 -6.45 -9.07 -67.99
N ALA A 774 -7.03 -9.87 -68.90
CA ALA A 774 -7.73 -11.10 -68.52
C ALA A 774 -6.81 -12.11 -67.82
N ASN A 775 -5.57 -12.25 -68.30
CA ASN A 775 -4.56 -13.08 -67.67
C ASN A 775 -4.16 -12.56 -66.27
N LEU A 776 -4.07 -11.24 -66.09
CA LEU A 776 -3.83 -10.62 -64.77
C LEU A 776 -4.97 -10.89 -63.79
N LYS A 777 -6.24 -10.71 -64.21
CA LYS A 777 -7.42 -11.06 -63.41
C LYS A 777 -7.40 -12.53 -62.98
N ARG A 778 -7.11 -13.43 -63.92
CA ARG A 778 -7.04 -14.89 -63.65
C ARG A 778 -6.00 -15.25 -62.59
N VAL A 779 -4.87 -14.52 -62.49
CA VAL A 779 -3.88 -14.78 -61.43
C VAL A 779 -4.53 -14.67 -60.05
N PHE A 780 -5.36 -13.67 -59.80
CA PHE A 780 -6.01 -13.48 -58.49
C PHE A 780 -7.19 -14.43 -58.24
N CYS A 781 -7.84 -14.93 -59.29
CA CYS A 781 -8.85 -15.99 -59.17
C CYS A 781 -8.23 -17.37 -58.88
N THR A 782 -6.97 -17.60 -59.27
CA THR A 782 -6.31 -18.92 -59.19
C THR A 782 -5.22 -19.01 -58.12
N SER A 783 -4.72 -17.88 -57.61
CA SER A 783 -3.64 -17.86 -56.61
C SER A 783 -4.22 -17.83 -55.20
N GLY A 784 -4.06 -18.93 -54.48
CA GLY A 784 -4.63 -19.13 -53.14
C GLY A 784 -6.12 -19.49 -53.24
N GLU A 785 -6.43 -20.79 -53.26
CA GLU A 785 -7.81 -21.28 -53.39
C GLU A 785 -8.70 -20.63 -52.30
N GLY A 786 -9.72 -19.87 -52.73
CA GLY A 786 -10.72 -19.27 -51.84
C GLY A 786 -10.35 -17.94 -51.18
N LEU A 787 -9.19 -17.32 -51.46
CA LEU A 787 -8.81 -16.04 -50.84
C LEU A 787 -9.60 -14.83 -51.39
N LEU A 788 -9.94 -14.84 -52.68
CA LEU A 788 -10.76 -13.81 -53.33
C LEU A 788 -11.80 -14.47 -54.22
N SER A 789 -13.06 -14.04 -54.12
CA SER A 789 -14.12 -14.44 -55.04
C SER A 789 -13.96 -13.75 -56.40
N GLU A 790 -14.34 -14.42 -57.49
CA GLU A 790 -14.32 -13.85 -58.85
C GLU A 790 -15.11 -12.53 -58.96
N GLU A 791 -16.23 -12.40 -58.22
CA GLU A 791 -17.02 -11.17 -58.15
C GLU A 791 -16.21 -9.96 -57.64
N VAL A 792 -15.38 -10.16 -56.61
CA VAL A 792 -14.52 -9.11 -56.03
C VAL A 792 -13.44 -8.71 -57.03
N VAL A 793 -12.84 -9.69 -57.72
CA VAL A 793 -11.83 -9.42 -58.75
C VAL A 793 -12.45 -8.61 -59.89
N GLN A 794 -13.62 -9.01 -60.38
CA GLN A 794 -14.30 -8.33 -61.49
C GLN A 794 -14.76 -6.92 -61.10
N LYS A 795 -15.24 -6.74 -59.86
CA LYS A 795 -15.63 -5.42 -59.34
C LYS A 795 -14.45 -4.45 -59.29
N GLU A 796 -13.31 -4.88 -58.73
CA GLU A 796 -12.12 -4.03 -58.61
C GLU A 796 -11.44 -3.80 -59.97
N ALA A 797 -11.58 -4.73 -60.93
CA ALA A 797 -11.04 -4.59 -62.28
C ALA A 797 -11.91 -3.75 -63.23
N ALA A 798 -13.14 -3.37 -62.85
CA ALA A 798 -14.08 -2.66 -63.72
C ALA A 798 -13.51 -1.34 -64.28
N VAL A 799 -12.68 -0.64 -63.49
CA VAL A 799 -11.98 0.57 -63.94
C VAL A 799 -10.96 0.22 -65.04
N SER A 800 -10.18 -0.83 -64.84
CA SER A 800 -9.19 -1.32 -65.81
C SER A 800 -9.84 -1.78 -67.11
N ASP A 801 -10.93 -2.54 -67.02
CA ASP A 801 -11.74 -2.97 -68.19
C ASP A 801 -12.27 -1.74 -68.95
N GLY A 802 -12.76 -0.73 -68.22
CA GLY A 802 -13.22 0.54 -68.81
C GLY A 802 -12.14 1.29 -69.57
N VAL A 803 -10.92 1.40 -69.03
CA VAL A 803 -9.79 2.06 -69.71
C VAL A 803 -9.30 1.24 -70.91
N VAL A 804 -9.18 -0.08 -70.79
CA VAL A 804 -8.78 -0.94 -71.92
C VAL A 804 -9.80 -0.86 -73.05
N SER A 805 -11.09 -0.71 -72.76
CA SER A 805 -12.12 -0.52 -73.78
C SER A 805 -11.93 0.75 -74.62
N LEU A 806 -11.32 1.82 -74.07
CA LEU A 806 -10.96 3.01 -74.85
C LEU A 806 -9.88 2.69 -75.90
N MET A 807 -9.06 1.67 -75.65
CA MET A 807 -7.96 1.32 -76.55
C MET A 807 -8.45 0.74 -77.89
N CYS A 808 -9.67 0.19 -77.98
CA CYS A 808 -10.24 -0.35 -79.23
C CYS A 808 -10.97 0.69 -80.10
N LEU A 809 -11.31 1.86 -79.53
CA LEU A 809 -12.06 2.89 -80.22
C LEU A 809 -11.24 3.53 -81.35
N PRO A 810 -11.88 3.91 -82.48
CA PRO A 810 -11.25 4.74 -83.50
C PRO A 810 -10.75 6.06 -82.91
N THR A 811 -9.63 6.57 -83.41
CA THR A 811 -9.01 7.79 -82.89
C THR A 811 -9.93 9.00 -83.02
N GLU A 812 -10.73 9.08 -84.09
CA GLU A 812 -11.72 10.15 -84.32
C GLU A 812 -12.78 10.17 -83.23
N LYS A 813 -13.28 8.99 -82.84
CA LYS A 813 -14.27 8.84 -81.78
C LYS A 813 -13.68 9.18 -80.41
N LEU A 814 -12.43 8.80 -80.14
CA LEU A 814 -11.72 9.19 -78.90
C LEU A 814 -11.55 10.71 -78.80
N VAL A 815 -11.26 11.38 -79.91
CA VAL A 815 -11.14 12.85 -79.97
C VAL A 815 -12.49 13.52 -79.74
N GLU A 816 -13.56 13.01 -80.35
CA GLU A 816 -14.93 13.51 -80.16
C GLU A 816 -15.38 13.35 -78.69
N GLU A 817 -15.28 12.13 -78.14
CA GLU A 817 -15.65 11.84 -76.75
C GLU A 817 -14.82 12.66 -75.77
N PHE A 818 -13.51 12.79 -75.99
CA PHE A 818 -12.65 13.65 -75.18
C PHE A 818 -13.08 15.12 -75.23
N SER A 819 -13.37 15.65 -76.41
CA SER A 819 -13.74 17.07 -76.58
C SER A 819 -15.07 17.38 -75.89
N ILE A 820 -16.05 16.48 -75.99
CA ILE A 820 -17.32 16.59 -75.26
C ILE A 820 -17.07 16.60 -73.76
N MET A 821 -16.34 15.61 -73.24
CA MET A 821 -16.07 15.48 -71.80
C MET A 821 -15.24 16.63 -71.23
N ALA A 822 -14.23 17.12 -71.96
CA ALA A 822 -13.38 18.22 -71.51
C ALA A 822 -14.16 19.55 -71.44
N CYS A 823 -15.02 19.82 -72.43
CA CYS A 823 -15.87 21.00 -72.42
C CYS A 823 -16.93 20.94 -71.30
N GLU A 824 -17.63 19.81 -71.17
CA GLU A 824 -18.60 19.56 -70.09
C GLU A 824 -17.98 19.71 -68.70
N ALA A 825 -16.79 19.14 -68.47
CA ALA A 825 -16.06 19.26 -67.21
C ALA A 825 -15.60 20.70 -66.89
N SER A 826 -15.50 21.56 -67.90
CA SER A 826 -15.06 22.95 -67.76
C SER A 826 -16.21 23.96 -67.79
N GLY A 827 -17.47 23.49 -67.88
CA GLY A 827 -18.66 24.34 -67.96
C GLY A 827 -18.80 25.12 -69.27
N LEU A 828 -17.94 24.87 -70.26
CA LEU A 828 -18.08 25.38 -71.62
C LEU A 828 -19.03 24.43 -72.36
N GLY A 829 -20.08 24.93 -73.00
CA GLY A 829 -20.96 24.12 -73.85
C GLY A 829 -20.19 23.43 -75.01
N ARG A 830 -20.91 22.71 -75.89
CA ARG A 830 -20.38 21.88 -76.99
C ARG A 830 -19.60 22.63 -78.11
N SER A 831 -18.86 23.69 -77.81
CA SER A 831 -17.99 24.37 -78.77
C SER A 831 -16.69 23.59 -78.97
N MET A 832 -16.51 23.04 -80.18
CA MET A 832 -15.34 22.25 -80.58
C MET A 832 -14.11 23.11 -80.96
N GLU A 833 -14.22 24.45 -80.89
CA GLU A 833 -13.20 25.37 -81.40
C GLU A 833 -12.04 25.60 -80.42
N ARG A 834 -12.25 25.37 -79.11
CA ARG A 834 -11.22 25.50 -78.07
C ARG A 834 -11.43 24.48 -76.93
N VAL A 835 -10.79 23.31 -77.04
CA VAL A 835 -10.89 22.25 -76.03
C VAL A 835 -9.99 22.59 -74.83
N PRO A 836 -10.51 22.65 -73.59
CA PRO A 836 -9.73 22.98 -72.41
C PRO A 836 -8.83 21.82 -71.94
N MET A 837 -7.72 22.14 -71.28
CA MET A 837 -6.83 21.14 -70.68
C MET A 837 -7.49 20.59 -69.40
N PRO A 838 -7.79 19.28 -69.28
CA PRO A 838 -8.40 18.72 -68.09
C PRO A 838 -7.43 18.71 -66.90
N PRO A 839 -7.93 18.88 -65.66
CA PRO A 839 -7.10 18.76 -64.46
C PRO A 839 -6.50 17.34 -64.36
N THR A 840 -5.27 17.24 -63.85
CA THR A 840 -4.65 15.93 -63.61
C THR A 840 -5.18 15.38 -62.28
N THR A 841 -6.23 14.58 -62.34
CA THR A 841 -6.95 14.04 -61.18
C THR A 841 -6.23 12.89 -60.49
N GLY A 842 -5.28 12.24 -61.18
CA GLY A 842 -4.56 11.06 -60.67
C GLY A 842 -5.46 9.84 -60.41
N ARG A 843 -6.71 9.89 -60.88
CA ARG A 843 -7.69 8.81 -60.77
C ARG A 843 -8.10 8.38 -62.18
N TRP A 844 -7.99 7.08 -62.44
CA TRP A 844 -8.30 6.53 -63.76
C TRP A 844 -9.78 6.18 -63.87
N HIS A 845 -10.43 6.63 -64.93
CA HIS A 845 -11.80 6.23 -65.24
C HIS A 845 -12.10 6.45 -66.73
N ARG A 846 -12.96 5.62 -67.33
CA ARG A 846 -13.30 5.74 -68.76
C ARG A 846 -13.96 7.07 -69.12
N SER A 847 -14.68 7.66 -68.16
CA SER A 847 -15.38 8.94 -68.29
C SER A 847 -14.59 10.13 -67.74
N ASP A 848 -13.32 9.92 -67.39
CA ASP A 848 -12.45 11.01 -66.95
C ASP A 848 -11.69 11.59 -68.17
N PRO A 849 -11.81 12.90 -68.46
CA PRO A 849 -11.16 13.48 -69.62
C PRO A 849 -9.62 13.41 -69.55
N ASN A 850 -9.01 13.41 -68.36
CA ASN A 850 -7.56 13.25 -68.24
C ASN A 850 -7.09 11.85 -68.67
N THR A 851 -7.86 10.82 -68.32
CA THR A 851 -7.64 9.44 -68.75
C THR A 851 -7.70 9.31 -70.27
N VAL A 852 -8.73 9.85 -70.93
CA VAL A 852 -8.85 9.80 -72.40
C VAL A 852 -7.73 10.58 -73.09
N LEU A 853 -7.36 11.75 -72.55
CA LEU A 853 -6.22 12.54 -73.04
C LEU A 853 -4.91 11.75 -72.98
N ARG A 854 -4.68 11.00 -71.90
CA ARG A 854 -3.50 10.13 -71.76
C ARG A 854 -3.52 8.96 -72.75
N VAL A 855 -4.69 8.36 -73.00
CA VAL A 855 -4.84 7.35 -74.07
C VAL A 855 -4.44 7.94 -75.43
N LEU A 856 -4.92 9.14 -75.76
CA LEU A 856 -4.55 9.85 -77.00
C LEU A 856 -3.05 10.16 -77.06
N CYS A 857 -2.42 10.54 -75.93
CA CYS A 857 -0.99 10.84 -75.86
C CYS A 857 -0.10 9.62 -76.14
N HIS A 858 -0.55 8.41 -75.79
CA HIS A 858 0.14 7.16 -76.09
C HIS A 858 -0.34 6.49 -77.39
N ARG A 859 -1.37 7.03 -78.05
CA ARG A 859 -1.90 6.50 -79.32
C ARG A 859 -0.90 6.76 -80.46
N ASN A 860 -0.44 5.71 -81.12
CA ASN A 860 0.43 5.83 -82.29
C ASN A 860 -0.39 6.01 -83.57
N ASP A 861 -0.99 7.19 -83.74
CA ASP A 861 -1.88 7.50 -84.86
C ASP A 861 -1.74 8.97 -85.31
N ASP A 862 -1.84 9.22 -86.62
CA ASP A 862 -1.71 10.55 -87.23
C ASP A 862 -2.78 11.55 -86.77
N VAL A 863 -4.00 11.08 -86.57
CA VAL A 863 -5.14 11.89 -86.16
C VAL A 863 -4.94 12.34 -84.71
N ALA A 864 -4.54 11.43 -83.82
CA ALA A 864 -4.21 11.77 -82.42
C ALA A 864 -3.06 12.77 -82.36
N ASN A 865 -2.01 12.57 -83.15
CA ASN A 865 -0.83 13.42 -83.14
C ASN A 865 -1.14 14.85 -83.62
N ARG A 866 -1.92 14.99 -84.70
CA ARG A 866 -2.40 16.29 -85.21
C ARG A 866 -3.31 16.99 -84.22
N PHE A 867 -4.25 16.25 -83.61
CA PHE A 867 -5.15 16.78 -82.59
C PHE A 867 -4.40 17.34 -81.39
N LEU A 868 -3.51 16.54 -80.78
CA LEU A 868 -2.74 16.95 -79.59
C LEU A 868 -1.81 18.14 -79.85
N LYS A 869 -1.25 18.24 -81.06
CA LYS A 869 -0.48 19.41 -81.49
C LYS A 869 -1.36 20.64 -81.63
N ARG A 870 -2.53 20.53 -82.27
CA ARG A 870 -3.42 21.66 -82.53
C ARG A 870 -4.11 22.18 -81.26
N ALA A 871 -4.60 21.28 -80.41
CA ALA A 871 -5.39 21.62 -79.25
C ALA A 871 -4.55 22.10 -78.05
N PHE A 872 -3.34 21.55 -77.87
CA PHE A 872 -2.55 21.73 -76.64
C PHE A 872 -1.06 22.03 -76.86
N ASP A 873 -0.59 22.08 -78.11
CA ASP A 873 0.83 22.25 -78.47
C ASP A 873 1.80 21.30 -77.72
N LEU A 874 1.38 20.04 -77.51
CA LEU A 874 2.19 19.09 -76.74
C LEU A 874 3.53 18.77 -77.45
N PRO A 875 4.63 18.67 -76.69
CA PRO A 875 5.93 18.31 -77.24
C PRO A 875 5.93 16.88 -77.79
N LYS A 876 6.72 16.72 -78.86
CA LYS A 876 7.08 15.42 -79.42
C LYS A 876 7.93 14.63 -78.43
N ARG A 877 7.64 13.33 -78.24
CA ARG A 877 8.52 12.43 -77.47
C ARG A 877 9.92 12.42 -78.07
N ARG A 878 10.97 12.40 -77.25
CA ARG A 878 12.35 12.21 -77.74
C ARG A 878 12.68 10.74 -77.86
#